data_AF-L5L6I0-F1
#
_entry.id   AF-L5L6I0-F1
#
_cell.length_a   1.000
_cell.length_b   1.000
_cell.length_c   1.000
_cell.angle_alpha   90.00
_cell.angle_beta   90.00
_cell.angle_gamma   90.00
#
_symmetry.space_group_name_H-M   'P 1'
#
loop_
_entity.id
_entity.type
_entity.pdbx_description
1 polymer ?
#
loop_
_entity_poly.entity_id
_entity_poly.type
_entity_poly.pdbx_seq_one_letter_code
_entity_poly.pdbx_strand_id
1 'polypeptide(L)'
;MSLLSLQREPSIDLLEAFVEHWKGITHYYIESTDENTPAKKTDIPWRLKQMLDILVYEERQQAAGEAGPCLEYLLQHKILETLCTLGKAEYPPGMRQQVFQFFSKVLAQVQHPLLHYLNVHRPVQKLLRLGGTVPGSLTEKEEVQFTTVLCSKIQQDPALLTYILEKGRVALKAQENLLLLVSVASQAAATYLVQSSPCCPVIVEHLCQLYQSMPTLLDPADVAALEGISWRLPSAPSDEASFPGKEALAAFLGWFDYCDQLIMEAHTVFADALAKAVAEKLFVEILQPQLLHVSEQSILTTTALLTALLRQLRSPALLREAVAFLLGTEQRPAVPGDSPCTLRTHLVRHCDHLSDEISIATLRLFEELLQKPHEQIIRSLILCHLEGRLYVVRGSPEPESYEDTLDLEEDPYFTDGLLNAGFQPSAKHPPAPATNSDGKTAVTEIVNSFLCLVPEEAKTSAFLEDTGYDTYVHDAYGLFQECSSRVAPWGWPLALTPLDPHEPERPFFEGHFLRMLFDRMSRILEQPYSLNLQVTSVLSRLALFPHPLIHEYLLDPYINLAPGCRSLFSVLVRVIGDLMQRIQRVPQFPGKLLLVRKQLMGQVPGEQLDHQTLLQGVVVLEEFCKELAAIAFVKFPPHGPHLCLSPPPEGHV
;
A
#
# COMPACT_ATOMS: atom_id res chain seq x y z
N MET A 1 20.33 -21.61 -91.49
CA MET A 1 19.84 -22.39 -90.33
C MET A 1 19.71 -21.45 -89.16
N SER A 2 18.58 -21.55 -88.46
CA SER A 2 17.96 -20.56 -87.60
C SER A 2 18.76 -20.13 -86.37
N LEU A 3 18.76 -18.81 -86.14
CA LEU A 3 18.91 -18.18 -84.83
C LEU A 3 17.70 -18.57 -83.96
N LEU A 4 17.93 -19.34 -82.90
CA LEU A 4 16.92 -19.55 -81.86
C LEU A 4 16.96 -18.35 -80.91
N SER A 5 15.90 -17.56 -80.99
CA SER A 5 15.52 -16.53 -80.03
C SER A 5 15.25 -17.15 -78.66
N LEU A 6 16.17 -16.98 -77.72
CA LEU A 6 15.84 -17.08 -76.29
C LEU A 6 15.06 -15.82 -75.91
N GLN A 7 13.74 -15.95 -75.85
CA GLN A 7 12.87 -14.96 -75.21
C GLN A 7 13.31 -14.83 -73.75
N ARG A 8 13.88 -13.66 -73.41
CA ARG A 8 14.12 -13.24 -72.03
C ARG A 8 12.74 -12.91 -71.44
N GLU A 9 12.29 -13.66 -70.44
CA GLU A 9 11.09 -13.31 -69.68
C GLU A 9 11.24 -11.88 -69.13
N PRO A 10 10.19 -11.05 -69.17
CA PRO A 10 10.28 -9.67 -68.70
C PRO A 10 10.59 -9.69 -67.19
N SER A 11 11.69 -9.04 -66.78
CA SER A 11 11.96 -8.75 -65.37
C SER A 11 10.86 -7.82 -64.88
N ILE A 12 9.93 -8.34 -64.08
CA ILE A 12 8.83 -7.57 -63.49
C ILE A 12 9.45 -6.49 -62.59
N ASP A 13 9.11 -5.23 -62.85
CA ASP A 13 9.44 -4.12 -61.95
C ASP A 13 8.56 -4.26 -60.69
N LEU A 14 9.18 -4.67 -59.59
CA LEU A 14 8.50 -4.93 -58.31
C LEU A 14 7.83 -3.67 -57.77
N LEU A 15 8.45 -2.50 -57.94
CA LEU A 15 7.91 -1.24 -57.46
C LEU A 15 6.68 -0.85 -58.27
N GLU A 16 6.73 -0.99 -59.60
CA GLU A 16 5.59 -0.73 -60.46
C GLU A 16 4.39 -1.63 -60.10
N ALA A 17 4.64 -2.93 -59.91
CA ALA A 17 3.61 -3.88 -59.51
C ALA A 17 3.02 -3.55 -58.12
N PHE A 18 3.86 -3.18 -57.15
CA PHE A 18 3.42 -2.77 -55.81
C PHE A 18 2.51 -1.54 -55.87
N VAL A 19 2.92 -0.52 -56.64
CA VAL A 19 2.16 0.72 -56.84
C VAL A 19 0.85 0.45 -57.57
N GLU A 20 0.84 -0.45 -58.56
CA GLU A 20 -0.37 -0.84 -59.28
C GLU A 20 -1.40 -1.47 -58.33
N HIS A 21 -0.97 -2.34 -57.44
CA HIS A 21 -1.85 -2.97 -56.45
C HIS A 21 -2.40 -1.97 -55.44
N TRP A 22 -1.57 -1.04 -54.95
CA TRP A 22 -2.01 0.05 -54.09
C TRP A 22 -3.04 0.95 -54.79
N LYS A 23 -2.76 1.36 -56.03
CA LYS A 23 -3.69 2.13 -56.86
C LYS A 23 -5.01 1.39 -57.02
N GLY A 24 -4.99 0.09 -57.30
CA GLY A 24 -6.20 -0.73 -57.41
C GLY A 24 -7.07 -0.73 -56.14
N ILE A 25 -6.45 -0.74 -54.95
CA ILE A 25 -7.18 -0.60 -53.68
C ILE A 25 -7.82 0.79 -53.58
N THR A 26 -7.07 1.87 -53.85
CA THR A 26 -7.62 3.23 -53.78
C THR A 26 -8.68 3.51 -54.84
N HIS A 27 -8.55 2.90 -56.03
CA HIS A 27 -9.48 3.05 -57.14
C HIS A 27 -10.86 2.45 -56.85
N TYR A 28 -10.90 1.36 -56.07
CA TYR A 28 -12.17 0.81 -55.57
C TYR A 28 -13.01 1.88 -54.86
N TYR A 29 -12.38 2.77 -54.09
CA TYR A 29 -13.07 3.85 -53.38
C TYR A 29 -13.47 5.03 -54.27
N ILE A 30 -12.91 5.12 -55.48
CA ILE A 30 -13.20 6.19 -56.44
C ILE A 30 -14.32 5.77 -57.39
N GLU A 31 -14.34 4.51 -57.84
CA GLU A 31 -15.25 4.03 -58.89
C GLU A 31 -16.40 3.13 -58.41
N SER A 32 -16.29 2.48 -57.25
CA SER A 32 -17.33 1.55 -56.79
C SER A 32 -18.59 2.31 -56.39
N THR A 33 -19.71 1.99 -57.05
CA THR A 33 -21.06 2.50 -56.71
C THR A 33 -21.85 1.57 -55.78
N ASP A 34 -21.33 0.36 -55.52
CA ASP A 34 -21.96 -0.61 -54.62
C ASP A 34 -21.40 -0.49 -53.21
N GLU A 35 -22.19 0.11 -52.31
CA GLU A 35 -21.80 0.42 -50.94
C GLU A 35 -21.89 -0.78 -49.98
N ASN A 36 -22.52 -1.89 -50.39
CA ASN A 36 -22.88 -2.99 -49.48
C ASN A 36 -22.06 -4.26 -49.67
N THR A 37 -21.25 -4.38 -50.72
CA THR A 37 -20.42 -5.57 -50.92
C THR A 37 -19.32 -5.64 -49.84
N PRO A 38 -19.25 -6.71 -49.01
CA PRO A 38 -18.23 -6.82 -47.98
C PRO A 38 -16.81 -6.87 -48.54
N ALA A 39 -15.84 -6.27 -47.84
CA ALA A 39 -14.43 -6.21 -48.23
C ALA A 39 -13.83 -7.57 -48.60
N LYS A 40 -14.27 -8.66 -47.94
CA LYS A 40 -13.80 -10.02 -48.20
C LYS A 40 -14.15 -10.54 -49.60
N LYS A 41 -15.17 -9.97 -50.25
CA LYS A 41 -15.65 -10.37 -51.59
C LYS A 41 -15.13 -9.47 -52.71
N THR A 42 -14.35 -8.44 -52.38
CA THR A 42 -13.72 -7.55 -53.36
C THR A 42 -12.29 -8.02 -53.65
N ASP A 43 -11.59 -7.33 -54.55
CA ASP A 43 -10.18 -7.59 -54.84
C ASP A 43 -9.24 -7.05 -53.74
N ILE A 44 -9.75 -6.28 -52.76
CA ILE A 44 -8.93 -5.64 -51.72
C ILE A 44 -8.06 -6.65 -50.96
N PRO A 45 -8.58 -7.78 -50.44
CA PRO A 45 -7.76 -8.76 -49.71
C PRO A 45 -6.66 -9.37 -50.58
N TRP A 46 -6.95 -9.62 -51.86
CA TRP A 46 -5.98 -10.16 -52.80
C TRP A 46 -4.88 -9.14 -53.08
N ARG A 47 -5.22 -7.88 -53.36
CA ARG A 47 -4.24 -6.80 -53.59
C ARG A 47 -3.36 -6.54 -52.37
N LEU A 48 -3.94 -6.48 -51.17
CA LEU A 48 -3.18 -6.36 -49.91
C LEU A 48 -2.21 -7.52 -49.72
N LYS A 49 -2.63 -8.74 -50.03
CA LYS A 49 -1.76 -9.92 -49.98
C LYS A 49 -0.61 -9.80 -50.99
N GLN A 50 -0.90 -9.43 -52.23
CA GLN A 50 0.15 -9.27 -53.25
C GLN A 50 1.16 -8.18 -52.86
N MET A 51 0.70 -7.05 -52.30
CA MET A 51 1.60 -6.01 -51.77
C MET A 51 2.53 -6.57 -50.69
N LEU A 52 2.02 -7.39 -49.77
CA LEU A 52 2.84 -8.05 -48.74
C LEU A 52 3.82 -9.05 -49.36
N ASP A 53 3.36 -9.89 -50.28
CA ASP A 53 4.20 -10.89 -50.95
C ASP A 53 5.37 -10.23 -51.70
N ILE A 54 5.12 -9.08 -52.34
CA ILE A 54 6.16 -8.25 -52.99
C ILE A 54 7.16 -7.72 -51.97
N LEU A 55 6.72 -7.17 -50.83
CA LEU A 55 7.63 -6.67 -49.78
C LEU A 55 8.53 -7.78 -49.23
N VAL A 56 7.95 -8.95 -48.94
CA VAL A 56 8.70 -10.11 -48.42
C VAL A 56 9.66 -10.66 -49.49
N TYR A 57 9.28 -10.62 -50.76
CA TYR A 57 10.14 -11.04 -51.86
C TYR A 57 11.30 -10.06 -52.11
N GLU A 58 11.03 -8.75 -52.06
CA GLU A 58 12.03 -7.69 -52.18
C GLU A 58 13.08 -7.80 -51.06
N GLU A 59 12.64 -7.93 -49.81
CA GLU A 59 13.53 -8.06 -48.64
C GLU A 59 14.49 -9.25 -48.77
N ARG A 60 14.04 -10.38 -49.35
CA ARG A 60 14.91 -11.55 -49.58
C ARG A 60 15.99 -11.32 -50.62
N GLN A 61 15.80 -10.38 -51.53
CA GLN A 61 16.77 -10.06 -52.59
C GLN A 61 17.73 -8.94 -52.19
N GLN A 62 17.41 -8.16 -51.15
CA GLN A 62 18.21 -7.02 -50.73
C GLN A 62 19.33 -7.42 -49.74
N ALA A 63 20.41 -6.62 -49.71
CA ALA A 63 21.46 -6.77 -48.70
C ALA A 63 20.91 -6.45 -47.30
N ALA A 64 21.41 -7.16 -46.29
CA ALA A 64 20.91 -7.05 -44.91
C ALA A 64 20.98 -5.60 -44.40
N GLY A 65 19.81 -5.03 -44.07
CA GLY A 65 19.67 -3.72 -43.42
C GLY A 65 19.28 -2.56 -44.34
N GLU A 66 19.24 -2.74 -45.66
CA GLU A 66 18.77 -1.71 -46.59
C GLU A 66 17.28 -1.89 -46.92
N ALA A 67 16.52 -0.79 -46.88
CA ALA A 67 15.12 -0.81 -47.31
C ALA A 67 15.06 -0.85 -48.84
N GLY A 68 14.35 -1.82 -49.40
CA GLY A 68 14.11 -1.88 -50.84
C GLY A 68 13.12 -0.79 -51.32
N PRO A 69 13.08 -0.50 -52.62
CA PRO A 69 12.22 0.53 -53.20
C PRO A 69 10.72 0.42 -52.83
N CYS A 70 10.16 -0.79 -52.72
CA CYS A 70 8.77 -1.00 -52.35
C CYS A 70 8.54 -0.66 -50.87
N LEU A 71 9.45 -1.07 -49.99
CA LEU A 71 9.39 -0.71 -48.58
C LEU A 71 9.54 0.80 -48.37
N GLU A 72 10.47 1.45 -49.07
CA GLU A 72 10.61 2.91 -49.05
C GLU A 72 9.33 3.61 -49.51
N TYR A 73 8.72 3.13 -50.59
CA TYR A 73 7.46 3.66 -51.08
C TYR A 73 6.34 3.56 -50.04
N LEU A 74 6.21 2.41 -49.37
CA LEU A 74 5.25 2.22 -48.27
C LEU A 74 5.46 3.22 -47.13
N LEU A 75 6.72 3.47 -46.75
CA LEU A 75 7.09 4.38 -45.68
C LEU A 75 6.89 5.86 -46.05
N GLN A 76 7.21 6.25 -47.28
CA GLN A 76 7.15 7.65 -47.75
C GLN A 76 5.72 8.09 -48.10
N HIS A 77 4.93 7.21 -48.71
CA HIS A 77 3.58 7.53 -49.20
C HIS A 77 2.45 7.32 -48.17
N LYS A 78 2.81 7.11 -46.90
CA LYS A 78 1.85 6.98 -45.78
C LYS A 78 0.74 5.95 -46.03
N ILE A 79 1.07 4.86 -46.72
CA ILE A 79 0.11 3.81 -47.10
C ILE A 79 -0.59 3.26 -45.85
N LEU A 80 0.19 2.96 -44.80
CA LEU A 80 -0.33 2.44 -43.54
C LEU A 80 -1.28 3.41 -42.84
N GLU A 81 -0.99 4.72 -42.88
CA GLU A 81 -1.87 5.75 -42.29
C GLU A 81 -3.22 5.79 -43.03
N THR A 82 -3.18 5.73 -44.36
CA THR A 82 -4.38 5.67 -45.21
C THR A 82 -5.19 4.41 -44.90
N LEU A 83 -4.55 3.24 -44.80
CA LEU A 83 -5.23 2.00 -44.42
C LEU A 83 -5.91 2.09 -43.05
N CYS A 84 -5.29 2.74 -42.05
CA CYS A 84 -5.96 2.99 -40.76
C CYS A 84 -7.21 3.87 -40.93
N THR A 85 -7.19 4.88 -41.80
CA THR A 85 -8.39 5.71 -42.05
C THR A 85 -9.51 4.91 -42.71
N LEU A 86 -9.17 4.03 -43.66
CA LEU A 86 -10.13 3.13 -44.30
C LEU A 86 -10.70 2.09 -43.31
N GLY A 87 -9.86 1.51 -42.46
CA GLY A 87 -10.30 0.59 -41.40
C GLY A 87 -11.20 1.26 -40.35
N LYS A 88 -10.97 2.55 -40.06
CA LYS A 88 -11.85 3.34 -39.19
C LYS A 88 -13.21 3.60 -39.84
N ALA A 89 -13.21 3.94 -41.14
CA ALA A 89 -14.44 4.20 -41.89
C ALA A 89 -15.32 2.95 -42.03
N GLU A 90 -14.74 1.75 -41.86
CA GLU A 90 -15.44 0.46 -41.97
C GLU A 90 -16.17 0.24 -43.31
N TYR A 91 -15.67 0.93 -44.33
CA TYR A 91 -16.18 0.91 -45.68
C TYR A 91 -15.10 0.36 -46.62
N PRO A 92 -15.39 -0.63 -47.48
CA PRO A 92 -16.60 -1.47 -47.46
C PRO A 92 -16.70 -2.31 -46.17
N PRO A 93 -17.87 -2.88 -45.81
CA PRO A 93 -18.06 -3.64 -44.58
C PRO A 93 -17.01 -4.74 -44.40
N GLY A 94 -16.35 -4.78 -43.24
CA GLY A 94 -15.26 -5.71 -42.96
C GLY A 94 -13.86 -5.22 -43.37
N MET A 95 -13.72 -3.98 -43.84
CA MET A 95 -12.41 -3.38 -44.14
C MET A 95 -11.48 -3.34 -42.91
N ARG A 96 -12.04 -3.08 -41.72
CA ARG A 96 -11.28 -3.11 -40.45
C ARG A 96 -10.58 -4.46 -40.24
N GLN A 97 -11.27 -5.57 -40.51
CA GLN A 97 -10.70 -6.91 -40.44
C GLN A 97 -9.52 -7.08 -41.39
N GLN A 98 -9.64 -6.60 -42.63
CA GLN A 98 -8.56 -6.69 -43.64
C GLN A 98 -7.35 -5.86 -43.24
N VAL A 99 -7.56 -4.68 -42.65
CA VAL A 99 -6.47 -3.82 -42.16
C VAL A 99 -5.72 -4.50 -40.99
N PHE A 100 -6.42 -5.05 -40.00
CA PHE A 100 -5.75 -5.79 -38.92
C PHE A 100 -4.96 -6.99 -39.42
N GLN A 101 -5.52 -7.77 -40.35
CA GLN A 101 -4.80 -8.91 -40.93
C GLN A 101 -3.55 -8.47 -41.71
N PHE A 102 -3.64 -7.39 -42.48
CA PHE A 102 -2.51 -6.85 -43.23
C PHE A 102 -1.41 -6.37 -42.29
N PHE A 103 -1.73 -5.54 -41.30
CA PHE A 103 -0.77 -5.05 -40.31
C PHE A 103 -0.10 -6.19 -39.53
N SER A 104 -0.89 -7.18 -39.08
CA SER A 104 -0.38 -8.34 -38.36
C SER A 104 0.63 -9.12 -39.22
N LYS A 105 0.33 -9.32 -40.51
CA LYS A 105 1.21 -10.08 -41.40
C LYS A 105 2.45 -9.28 -41.81
N VAL A 106 2.33 -7.98 -42.07
CA VAL A 106 3.47 -7.10 -42.35
C VAL A 106 4.45 -7.12 -41.19
N LEU A 107 3.96 -6.90 -39.96
CA LEU A 107 4.82 -6.91 -38.76
C LEU A 107 5.39 -8.31 -38.45
N ALA A 108 4.69 -9.38 -38.79
CA ALA A 108 5.17 -10.75 -38.54
C ALA A 108 6.17 -11.25 -39.58
N GLN A 109 6.00 -10.88 -40.85
CA GLN A 109 6.72 -11.49 -41.98
C GLN A 109 7.87 -10.64 -42.51
N VAL A 110 7.76 -9.31 -42.42
CA VAL A 110 8.86 -8.40 -42.80
C VAL A 110 9.85 -8.37 -41.63
N GLN A 111 11.09 -8.75 -41.89
CA GLN A 111 12.13 -8.85 -40.87
C GLN A 111 12.79 -7.50 -40.54
N HIS A 112 12.71 -6.54 -41.46
CA HIS A 112 13.17 -5.17 -41.27
C HIS A 112 12.56 -4.57 -39.98
N PRO A 113 13.29 -3.76 -39.20
CA PRO A 113 12.84 -3.26 -37.90
C PRO A 113 11.79 -2.14 -38.01
N LEU A 114 10.63 -2.45 -38.60
CA LEU A 114 9.60 -1.50 -39.03
C LEU A 114 9.09 -0.58 -37.91
N LEU A 115 9.01 -1.07 -36.68
CA LEU A 115 8.47 -0.33 -35.55
C LEU A 115 9.32 0.89 -35.13
N HIS A 116 10.57 0.98 -35.61
CA HIS A 116 11.43 2.15 -35.40
C HIS A 116 11.05 3.34 -36.30
N TYR A 117 10.31 3.11 -37.37
CA TYR A 117 9.91 4.18 -38.28
C TYR A 117 8.65 4.87 -37.77
N LEU A 118 8.71 6.20 -37.62
CA LEU A 118 7.57 7.04 -37.21
C LEU A 118 6.32 6.81 -38.08
N ASN A 119 6.51 6.54 -39.38
CA ASN A 119 5.44 6.32 -40.35
C ASN A 119 4.80 4.92 -40.26
N VAL A 120 5.35 4.02 -39.44
CA VAL A 120 4.74 2.72 -39.11
C VAL A 120 4.18 2.76 -37.69
N HIS A 121 4.94 3.35 -36.76
CA HIS A 121 4.56 3.49 -35.37
C HIS A 121 3.21 4.21 -35.20
N ARG A 122 3.03 5.39 -35.81
CA ARG A 122 1.78 6.16 -35.70
C ARG A 122 0.55 5.37 -36.20
N PRO A 123 0.58 4.73 -37.37
CA PRO A 123 -0.50 3.85 -37.81
C PRO A 123 -0.76 2.66 -36.87
N VAL A 124 0.27 1.99 -36.36
CA VAL A 124 0.13 0.88 -35.39
C VAL A 124 -0.59 1.35 -34.13
N GLN A 125 -0.19 2.52 -33.59
CA GLN A 125 -0.87 3.16 -32.46
C GLN A 125 -2.34 3.49 -32.78
N LYS A 126 -2.61 3.99 -33.98
CA LYS A 126 -3.96 4.37 -34.43
C LYS A 126 -4.84 3.13 -34.56
N LEU A 127 -4.29 2.02 -35.02
CA LEU A 127 -4.99 0.74 -35.16
C LEU A 127 -5.29 0.09 -33.81
N LEU A 128 -4.36 0.14 -32.84
CA LEU A 128 -4.63 -0.27 -31.45
C LEU A 128 -5.79 0.50 -30.82
N ARG A 129 -5.97 1.80 -31.15
CA ARG A 129 -7.12 2.60 -30.69
C ARG A 129 -8.44 2.24 -31.36
N LEU A 130 -8.40 1.56 -32.51
CA LEU A 130 -9.61 1.12 -33.22
C LEU A 130 -10.10 -0.25 -32.71
N GLY A 131 -9.23 -1.04 -32.06
CA GLY A 131 -9.61 -2.29 -31.41
C GLY A 131 -10.31 -2.05 -30.07
N GLY A 132 -11.38 -2.81 -29.80
CA GLY A 132 -12.10 -2.76 -28.52
C GLY A 132 -13.29 -1.81 -28.41
N THR A 133 -13.95 -1.40 -29.50
CA THR A 133 -15.14 -0.53 -29.40
C THR A 133 -16.41 -1.25 -28.94
N VAL A 134 -16.53 -2.58 -29.03
CA VAL A 134 -17.68 -3.36 -28.51
C VAL A 134 -17.28 -4.83 -28.26
N PRO A 135 -17.61 -5.44 -27.10
CA PRO A 135 -17.48 -6.90 -26.89
C PRO A 135 -18.33 -7.67 -27.91
N GLY A 136 -17.75 -8.66 -28.60
CA GLY A 136 -18.43 -9.41 -29.66
C GLY A 136 -18.26 -8.83 -31.07
N SER A 137 -17.28 -7.95 -31.29
CA SER A 137 -16.91 -7.48 -32.63
C SER A 137 -16.42 -8.64 -33.52
N LEU A 138 -16.78 -8.60 -34.81
CA LEU A 138 -16.30 -9.56 -35.82
C LEU A 138 -14.77 -9.51 -36.05
N THR A 139 -14.05 -8.57 -35.43
CA THR A 139 -12.60 -8.35 -35.55
C THR A 139 -11.77 -8.85 -34.37
N GLU A 140 -12.40 -9.40 -33.32
CA GLU A 140 -11.72 -9.79 -32.08
C GLU A 140 -10.55 -10.76 -32.31
N LYS A 141 -10.73 -11.74 -33.19
CA LYS A 141 -9.70 -12.72 -33.56
C LYS A 141 -8.47 -12.04 -34.17
N GLU A 142 -8.69 -11.08 -35.07
CA GLU A 142 -7.63 -10.33 -35.74
C GLU A 142 -6.93 -9.36 -34.80
N GLU A 143 -7.65 -8.75 -33.84
CA GLU A 143 -7.09 -7.89 -32.81
C GLU A 143 -6.16 -8.65 -31.87
N VAL A 144 -6.57 -9.85 -31.44
CA VAL A 144 -5.72 -10.76 -30.64
C VAL A 144 -4.48 -11.16 -31.42
N GLN A 145 -4.63 -11.52 -32.71
CA GLN A 145 -3.49 -11.85 -33.56
C GLN A 145 -2.52 -10.68 -33.71
N PHE A 146 -3.03 -9.47 -33.98
CA PHE A 146 -2.23 -8.26 -34.11
C PHE A 146 -1.44 -7.95 -32.84
N THR A 147 -2.11 -8.05 -31.69
CA THR A 147 -1.51 -7.82 -30.37
C THR A 147 -0.44 -8.87 -30.07
N THR A 148 -0.70 -10.14 -30.40
CA THR A 148 0.29 -11.23 -30.24
C THR A 148 1.56 -10.98 -31.06
N VAL A 149 1.42 -10.50 -32.31
CA VAL A 149 2.57 -10.16 -33.16
C VAL A 149 3.36 -8.98 -32.59
N LEU A 150 2.67 -7.95 -32.08
CA LEU A 150 3.33 -6.83 -31.41
C LEU A 150 4.10 -7.30 -30.17
N CYS A 151 3.51 -8.15 -29.33
CA CYS A 151 4.19 -8.74 -28.18
C CYS A 151 5.43 -9.55 -28.58
N SER A 152 5.36 -10.32 -29.67
CA SER A 152 6.51 -11.05 -30.21
C SER A 152 7.64 -10.11 -30.69
N LYS A 153 7.29 -8.99 -31.32
CA LYS A 153 8.28 -7.97 -31.75
C LYS A 153 8.87 -7.20 -30.56
N ILE A 154 8.07 -6.88 -29.55
CA ILE A 154 8.54 -6.31 -28.29
C ILE A 154 9.47 -7.28 -27.55
N GLN A 155 9.18 -8.60 -27.60
CA GLN A 155 10.07 -9.62 -27.03
C GLN A 155 11.42 -9.65 -27.74
N GLN A 156 11.45 -9.44 -29.06
CA GLN A 156 12.68 -9.38 -29.86
C GLN A 156 13.47 -8.09 -29.64
N ASP A 157 12.80 -6.98 -29.36
CA ASP A 157 13.40 -5.68 -29.08
C ASP A 157 12.67 -4.95 -27.94
N PRO A 158 13.15 -5.12 -26.69
CA PRO A 158 12.55 -4.51 -25.51
C PRO A 158 12.57 -2.98 -25.49
N ALA A 159 13.43 -2.31 -26.27
CA ALA A 159 13.43 -0.85 -26.36
C ALA A 159 12.09 -0.33 -26.91
N LEU A 160 11.40 -1.13 -27.73
CA LEU A 160 10.06 -0.83 -28.24
C LEU A 160 9.00 -0.79 -27.13
N LEU A 161 9.23 -1.47 -25.99
CA LEU A 161 8.32 -1.43 -24.85
C LEU A 161 8.24 -0.01 -24.29
N THR A 162 9.37 0.66 -24.12
CA THR A 162 9.44 2.05 -23.66
C THR A 162 8.70 2.97 -24.62
N TYR A 163 8.88 2.80 -25.94
CA TYR A 163 8.20 3.62 -26.95
C TYR A 163 6.67 3.38 -27.05
N ILE A 164 6.20 2.16 -26.74
CA ILE A 164 4.77 1.81 -26.75
C ILE A 164 4.08 2.21 -25.44
N LEU A 165 4.82 2.18 -24.33
CA LEU A 165 4.35 2.55 -22.98
C LEU A 165 4.55 4.03 -22.64
N GLU A 166 5.31 4.80 -23.43
CA GLU A 166 5.51 6.22 -23.20
C GLU A 166 4.34 7.08 -23.72
N LYS A 167 3.54 7.56 -22.76
CA LYS A 167 2.57 8.67 -22.83
C LYS A 167 1.39 8.53 -23.81
N GLY A 168 0.20 8.82 -23.27
CA GLY A 168 -1.07 8.95 -24.01
C GLY A 168 -1.94 7.69 -23.97
N ARG A 169 -3.10 7.72 -24.65
CA ARG A 169 -4.08 6.60 -24.65
C ARG A 169 -3.53 5.27 -25.18
N VAL A 170 -2.39 5.29 -25.88
CA VAL A 170 -1.72 4.10 -26.42
C VAL A 170 -0.98 3.34 -25.33
N ALA A 171 -0.25 4.06 -24.47
CA ALA A 171 0.41 3.50 -23.31
C ALA A 171 -0.60 2.81 -22.40
N LEU A 172 -1.73 3.47 -22.11
CA LEU A 172 -2.84 2.88 -21.37
C LEU A 172 -3.32 1.58 -22.02
N LYS A 173 -3.52 1.58 -23.35
CA LYS A 173 -4.02 0.39 -24.05
C LYS A 173 -3.01 -0.76 -24.06
N ALA A 174 -1.73 -0.45 -24.18
CA ALA A 174 -0.65 -1.43 -24.07
C ALA A 174 -0.56 -2.01 -22.64
N GLN A 175 -0.69 -1.16 -21.62
CA GLN A 175 -0.75 -1.56 -20.22
C GLN A 175 -1.94 -2.48 -19.94
N GLU A 176 -3.14 -2.13 -20.46
CA GLU A 176 -4.35 -2.95 -20.39
C GLU A 176 -4.17 -4.31 -21.09
N ASN A 177 -3.56 -4.32 -22.27
CA ASN A 177 -3.31 -5.56 -23.02
C ASN A 177 -2.30 -6.47 -22.30
N LEU A 178 -1.24 -5.91 -21.73
CA LEU A 178 -0.28 -6.68 -20.94
C LEU A 178 -0.96 -7.28 -19.70
N LEU A 179 -1.79 -6.50 -19.01
CA LEU A 179 -2.58 -6.98 -17.87
C LEU A 179 -3.48 -8.17 -18.27
N LEU A 180 -4.19 -8.06 -19.41
CA LEU A 180 -5.02 -9.14 -19.95
C LEU A 180 -4.20 -10.39 -20.31
N LEU A 181 -3.01 -10.21 -20.91
CA LEU A 181 -2.14 -11.32 -21.30
C LEU A 181 -1.65 -12.10 -20.07
N VAL A 182 -1.25 -11.38 -19.03
CA VAL A 182 -0.69 -11.97 -17.81
C VAL A 182 -1.79 -12.61 -16.95
N SER A 183 -3.03 -12.08 -16.99
CA SER A 183 -4.15 -12.66 -16.24
C SER A 183 -4.73 -13.95 -16.86
N VAL A 184 -4.62 -14.11 -18.17
CA VAL A 184 -5.08 -15.33 -18.89
C VAL A 184 -3.93 -16.32 -19.15
N ALA A 185 -2.71 -16.01 -18.71
CA ALA A 185 -1.54 -16.85 -18.94
C ALA A 185 -1.65 -18.23 -18.26
N SER A 186 -1.35 -19.29 -19.01
CA SER A 186 -1.16 -20.63 -18.42
C SER A 186 0.11 -20.68 -17.57
N GLN A 187 0.22 -21.63 -16.65
CA GLN A 187 1.41 -21.81 -15.82
C GLN A 187 2.71 -21.91 -16.64
N ALA A 188 2.67 -22.61 -17.78
CA ALA A 188 3.82 -22.73 -18.69
C ALA A 188 4.17 -21.38 -19.34
N ALA A 189 3.17 -20.59 -19.76
CA ALA A 189 3.38 -19.26 -20.32
C ALA A 189 3.93 -18.28 -19.26
N ALA A 190 3.40 -18.30 -18.04
CA ALA A 190 3.89 -17.49 -16.94
C ALA A 190 5.34 -17.83 -16.58
N THR A 191 5.69 -19.12 -16.53
CA THR A 191 7.06 -19.58 -16.28
C THR A 191 8.01 -19.12 -17.39
N TYR A 192 7.57 -19.22 -18.64
CA TYR A 192 8.35 -18.74 -19.79
C TYR A 192 8.55 -17.22 -19.77
N LEU A 193 7.51 -16.44 -19.43
CA LEU A 193 7.60 -14.98 -19.30
C LEU A 193 8.59 -14.55 -18.20
N VAL A 194 8.72 -15.31 -17.12
CA VAL A 194 9.70 -15.02 -16.06
C VAL A 194 11.11 -15.45 -16.45
N GLN A 195 11.28 -16.65 -17.03
CA GLN A 195 12.61 -17.24 -17.27
C GLN A 195 13.25 -16.83 -18.60
N SER A 196 12.44 -16.56 -19.62
CA SER A 196 12.89 -16.40 -21.00
C SER A 196 12.56 -15.01 -21.58
N SER A 197 12.04 -14.09 -20.77
CA SER A 197 11.71 -12.72 -21.19
C SER A 197 12.18 -11.70 -20.15
N PRO A 198 12.68 -10.52 -20.56
CA PRO A 198 13.07 -9.44 -19.66
C PRO A 198 11.87 -8.64 -19.11
N CYS A 199 10.67 -9.22 -19.11
CA CYS A 199 9.43 -8.50 -18.78
C CYS A 199 9.45 -7.89 -17.36
N CYS A 200 9.72 -8.69 -16.32
CA CYS A 200 9.78 -8.18 -14.94
C CYS A 200 10.91 -7.14 -14.76
N PRO A 201 12.16 -7.39 -15.21
CA PRO A 201 13.23 -6.38 -15.14
C PRO A 201 12.86 -5.04 -15.79
N VAL A 202 12.28 -5.04 -16.98
CA VAL A 202 11.96 -3.79 -17.70
C VAL A 202 10.85 -3.00 -16.98
N ILE A 203 9.82 -3.67 -16.47
CA ILE A 203 8.74 -3.00 -15.70
C ILE A 203 9.30 -2.32 -14.45
N VAL A 204 10.19 -3.02 -13.74
CA VAL A 204 10.82 -2.53 -12.51
C VAL A 204 11.86 -1.45 -12.78
N GLU A 205 12.62 -1.57 -13.88
CA GLU A 205 13.58 -0.54 -14.30
C GLU A 205 12.84 0.77 -14.62
N HIS A 206 11.69 0.70 -15.30
CA HIS A 206 10.88 1.89 -15.55
C HIS A 206 10.36 2.52 -14.24
N LEU A 207 9.93 1.71 -13.26
CA LEU A 207 9.55 2.19 -11.93
C LEU A 207 10.70 2.95 -11.26
N CYS A 208 11.92 2.42 -11.36
CA CYS A 208 13.13 3.05 -10.81
C CYS A 208 13.51 4.34 -11.55
N GLN A 209 13.34 4.39 -12.88
CA GLN A 209 13.56 5.60 -13.68
C GLN A 209 12.57 6.71 -13.29
N LEU A 210 11.29 6.37 -13.11
CA LEU A 210 10.28 7.31 -12.64
C LEU A 210 10.62 7.84 -11.25
N TYR A 211 11.09 6.96 -10.35
CA TYR A 211 11.59 7.39 -9.04
C TYR A 211 12.75 8.40 -9.16
N GLN A 212 13.75 8.11 -9.99
CA GLN A 212 14.90 8.99 -10.22
C GLN A 212 14.54 10.32 -10.89
N SER A 213 13.40 10.39 -11.58
CA SER A 213 12.89 11.62 -12.21
C SER A 213 12.22 12.58 -11.21
N MET A 214 11.91 12.11 -10.00
CA MET A 214 11.32 12.95 -8.95
C MET A 214 12.36 13.96 -8.43
N PRO A 215 11.93 15.17 -8.05
CA PRO A 215 12.82 16.14 -7.42
C PRO A 215 13.42 15.59 -6.12
N THR A 216 14.68 15.94 -5.84
CA THR A 216 15.39 15.55 -4.61
C THR A 216 14.82 16.23 -3.34
N LEU A 217 14.00 17.27 -3.48
CA LEU A 217 13.40 18.07 -2.42
C LEU A 217 11.88 18.02 -2.54
N LEU A 218 11.30 16.90 -2.14
CA LEU A 218 9.85 16.69 -2.10
C LEU A 218 9.35 16.85 -0.67
N ASP A 219 8.38 17.75 -0.46
CA ASP A 219 7.79 17.97 0.86
C ASP A 219 6.99 16.72 1.29
N PRO A 220 7.22 16.17 2.49
CA PRO A 220 6.40 15.09 3.05
C PRO A 220 4.89 15.38 3.04
N ALA A 221 4.48 16.64 3.23
CA ALA A 221 3.07 17.03 3.21
C ALA A 221 2.46 16.92 1.81
N ASP A 222 3.22 17.29 0.77
CA ASP A 222 2.81 17.16 -0.64
C ASP A 222 2.62 15.70 -1.04
N VAL A 223 3.48 14.80 -0.53
CA VAL A 223 3.34 13.35 -0.72
C VAL A 223 2.06 12.84 -0.05
N ALA A 224 1.75 13.31 1.15
CA ALA A 224 0.55 12.90 1.88
C ALA A 224 -0.74 13.45 1.25
N ALA A 225 -0.69 14.61 0.61
CA ALA A 225 -1.85 15.23 -0.04
C ALA A 225 -2.27 14.55 -1.36
N LEU A 226 -1.34 13.86 -2.03
CA LEU A 226 -1.63 13.11 -3.25
C LEU A 226 -2.23 11.74 -2.92
N GLU A 227 -3.56 11.70 -2.82
CA GLU A 227 -4.31 10.46 -2.61
C GLU A 227 -5.10 10.03 -3.85
N GLY A 228 -5.38 8.73 -3.95
CA GLY A 228 -6.28 8.18 -4.97
C GLY A 228 -5.75 8.17 -6.41
N ILE A 229 -4.44 8.25 -6.61
CA ILE A 229 -3.84 8.13 -7.94
C ILE A 229 -4.08 6.72 -8.48
N SER A 230 -4.58 6.64 -9.72
CA SER A 230 -4.75 5.37 -10.42
C SER A 230 -4.07 5.40 -11.77
N TRP A 231 -3.41 4.30 -12.13
CA TRP A 231 -2.82 4.13 -13.46
C TRP A 231 -3.84 4.23 -14.60
N ARG A 232 -5.11 3.88 -14.33
CA ARG A 232 -6.21 3.93 -15.32
C ARG A 232 -6.75 5.34 -15.55
N LEU A 233 -6.59 6.21 -14.57
CA LEU A 233 -7.10 7.58 -14.59
C LEU A 233 -5.93 8.55 -14.37
N PRO A 234 -5.17 8.89 -15.41
CA PRO A 234 -4.10 9.88 -15.29
C PRO A 234 -4.70 11.17 -14.72
N SER A 235 -4.14 11.65 -13.62
CA SER A 235 -4.63 12.82 -12.90
C SER A 235 -4.92 13.94 -13.90
N ALA A 236 -6.17 14.41 -13.95
CA ALA A 236 -6.48 15.63 -14.68
C ALA A 236 -5.61 16.76 -14.13
N PRO A 237 -5.20 17.75 -14.94
CA PRO A 237 -4.58 18.96 -14.42
C PRO A 237 -5.62 19.64 -13.52
N SER A 238 -5.56 19.34 -12.22
CA SER A 238 -6.35 20.04 -11.21
C SER A 238 -5.63 21.34 -10.91
N ASP A 239 -6.36 22.46 -11.06
CA ASP A 239 -5.93 23.82 -10.73
C ASP A 239 -5.72 24.02 -9.20
N GLU A 240 -6.12 23.06 -8.37
CA GLU A 240 -5.89 23.13 -6.93
C GLU A 240 -4.48 22.64 -6.57
N ALA A 241 -3.64 23.61 -6.18
CA ALA A 241 -2.28 23.46 -5.66
C ALA A 241 -1.35 22.58 -6.52
N SER A 242 -0.69 23.21 -7.50
CA SER A 242 0.44 22.60 -8.21
C SER A 242 1.73 22.88 -7.44
N PHE A 243 2.35 21.85 -6.87
CA PHE A 243 3.66 21.92 -6.24
C PHE A 243 4.75 21.36 -7.18
N PRO A 244 6.03 21.78 -7.04
CA PRO A 244 7.10 21.31 -7.91
C PRO A 244 7.29 19.79 -7.77
N GLY A 245 7.18 19.07 -8.89
CA GLY A 245 7.33 17.61 -8.90
C GLY A 245 6.02 16.82 -8.78
N LYS A 246 4.86 17.48 -8.65
CA LYS A 246 3.53 16.83 -8.59
C LYS A 246 3.31 15.82 -9.73
N GLU A 247 3.65 16.20 -10.96
CA GLU A 247 3.50 15.31 -12.13
C GLU A 247 4.44 14.10 -12.08
N ALA A 248 5.68 14.28 -11.64
CA ALA A 248 6.66 13.20 -11.52
C ALA A 248 6.25 12.22 -10.41
N LEU A 249 5.79 12.73 -9.26
CA LEU A 249 5.27 11.93 -8.17
C LEU A 249 3.99 11.18 -8.59
N ALA A 250 3.06 11.85 -9.27
CA ALA A 250 1.85 11.21 -9.78
C ALA A 250 2.15 10.12 -10.82
N ALA A 251 3.14 10.32 -11.68
CA ALA A 251 3.60 9.31 -12.63
C ALA A 251 4.23 8.10 -11.92
N PHE A 252 5.07 8.33 -10.90
CA PHE A 252 5.67 7.27 -10.10
C PHE A 252 4.61 6.45 -9.35
N LEU A 253 3.70 7.11 -8.61
CA LEU A 253 2.63 6.45 -7.87
C LEU A 253 1.65 5.73 -8.80
N GLY A 254 1.33 6.33 -9.96
CA GLY A 254 0.51 5.68 -10.99
C GLY A 254 1.18 4.43 -11.56
N TRP A 255 2.49 4.45 -11.82
CA TRP A 255 3.19 3.25 -12.29
C TRP A 255 3.32 2.18 -11.19
N PHE A 256 3.46 2.58 -9.93
CA PHE A 256 3.41 1.66 -8.80
C PHE A 256 2.03 0.98 -8.68
N ASP A 257 0.93 1.74 -8.79
CA ASP A 257 -0.45 1.21 -8.84
C ASP A 257 -0.62 0.21 -10.00
N TYR A 258 0.00 0.48 -11.15
CA TYR A 258 0.01 -0.47 -12.28
C TYR A 258 0.77 -1.76 -11.95
N CYS A 259 1.95 -1.67 -11.32
CA CYS A 259 2.71 -2.85 -10.88
C CYS A 259 1.91 -3.68 -9.87
N ASP A 260 1.27 -3.03 -8.89
CA ASP A 260 0.42 -3.70 -7.90
C ASP A 260 -0.78 -4.41 -8.58
N GLN A 261 -1.42 -3.76 -9.56
CA GLN A 261 -2.51 -4.36 -10.33
C GLN A 261 -2.05 -5.55 -11.17
N LEU A 262 -0.88 -5.46 -11.82
CA LEU A 262 -0.30 -6.58 -12.56
C LEU A 262 -0.05 -7.77 -11.65
N ILE A 263 0.55 -7.54 -10.48
CA ILE A 263 0.82 -8.60 -9.50
C ILE A 263 -0.47 -9.23 -9.00
N MET A 264 -1.52 -8.43 -8.80
CA MET A 264 -2.81 -8.91 -8.30
C MET A 264 -3.57 -9.79 -9.30
N GLU A 265 -3.54 -9.45 -10.59
CA GLU A 265 -4.28 -10.19 -11.64
C GLU A 265 -3.45 -11.31 -12.29
N ALA A 266 -2.13 -11.33 -12.10
CA ALA A 266 -1.22 -12.28 -12.73
C ALA A 266 -1.31 -13.71 -12.17
N HIS A 267 -0.87 -14.68 -12.99
CA HIS A 267 -0.53 -16.00 -12.49
C HIS A 267 0.56 -15.92 -11.40
N THR A 268 0.42 -16.71 -10.33
CA THR A 268 1.25 -16.66 -9.10
C THR A 268 2.76 -16.64 -9.37
N VAL A 269 3.25 -17.47 -10.29
CA VAL A 269 4.67 -17.50 -10.70
C VAL A 269 5.18 -16.14 -11.20
N PHE A 270 4.39 -15.44 -12.02
CA PHE A 270 4.77 -14.10 -12.50
C PHE A 270 4.56 -13.04 -11.41
N ALA A 271 3.46 -13.13 -10.64
CA ALA A 271 3.18 -12.24 -9.52
C ALA A 271 4.31 -12.24 -8.48
N ASP A 272 4.77 -13.42 -8.06
CA ASP A 272 5.86 -13.59 -7.09
C ASP A 272 7.19 -13.08 -7.65
N ALA A 273 7.48 -13.35 -8.93
CA ALA A 273 8.70 -12.87 -9.58
C ALA A 273 8.73 -11.33 -9.70
N LEU A 274 7.63 -10.71 -10.10
CA LEU A 274 7.52 -9.26 -10.21
C LEU A 274 7.53 -8.58 -8.84
N ALA A 275 6.82 -9.13 -7.84
CA ALA A 275 6.82 -8.61 -6.47
C ALA A 275 8.23 -8.62 -5.87
N LYS A 276 8.95 -9.72 -6.03
CA LYS A 276 10.33 -9.85 -5.56
C LYS A 276 11.28 -8.88 -6.26
N ALA A 277 11.14 -8.71 -7.58
CA ALA A 277 11.94 -7.76 -8.34
C ALA A 277 11.69 -6.30 -7.88
N VAL A 278 10.42 -5.92 -7.62
CA VAL A 278 10.09 -4.61 -7.04
C VAL A 278 10.73 -4.45 -5.66
N ALA A 279 10.66 -5.46 -4.80
CA ALA A 279 11.23 -5.38 -3.46
C ALA A 279 12.76 -5.24 -3.48
N GLU A 280 13.45 -6.01 -4.31
CA GLU A 280 14.90 -5.93 -4.46
C GLU A 280 15.34 -4.55 -4.99
N LYS A 281 14.71 -4.06 -6.06
CA LYS A 281 15.14 -2.82 -6.74
C LYS A 281 14.63 -1.54 -6.09
N LEU A 282 13.36 -1.47 -5.73
CA LEU A 282 12.79 -0.27 -5.14
C LEU A 282 13.04 -0.25 -3.62
N PHE A 283 12.64 -1.28 -2.89
CA PHE A 283 12.68 -1.22 -1.43
C PHE A 283 14.11 -1.34 -0.90
N VAL A 284 14.87 -2.35 -1.33
CA VAL A 284 16.21 -2.63 -0.79
C VAL A 284 17.28 -1.73 -1.42
N GLU A 285 17.36 -1.62 -2.76
CA GLU A 285 18.42 -0.85 -3.41
C GLU A 285 18.22 0.67 -3.34
N ILE A 286 16.98 1.18 -3.33
CA ILE A 286 16.68 2.62 -3.39
C ILE A 286 16.20 3.19 -2.05
N LEU A 287 15.13 2.63 -1.46
CA LEU A 287 14.51 3.23 -0.26
C LEU A 287 15.30 2.95 1.01
N GLN A 288 15.84 1.73 1.19
CA GLN A 288 16.56 1.37 2.42
C GLN A 288 17.75 2.28 2.73
N PRO A 289 18.67 2.60 1.78
CA PRO A 289 19.80 3.46 2.07
C PRO A 289 19.39 4.88 2.47
N GLN A 290 18.26 5.36 1.95
CA GLN A 290 17.71 6.68 2.26
C GLN A 290 17.02 6.73 3.63
N LEU A 291 16.35 5.65 4.03
CA LEU A 291 15.80 5.50 5.39
C LEU A 291 16.89 5.40 6.46
N LEU A 292 18.06 4.86 6.09
CA LEU A 292 19.23 4.75 6.95
C LEU A 292 20.20 5.95 6.81
N HIS A 293 19.84 6.95 6.01
CA HIS A 293 20.67 8.12 5.77
C HIS A 293 20.65 9.08 6.96
N VAL A 294 21.67 9.94 7.09
CA VAL A 294 21.79 10.91 8.21
C VAL A 294 20.96 12.18 7.97
N SER A 295 20.45 12.38 6.75
CA SER A 295 19.72 13.60 6.38
C SER A 295 18.26 13.50 6.81
N GLU A 296 17.82 14.42 7.66
CA GLU A 296 16.42 14.47 8.13
C GLU A 296 15.43 14.55 6.98
N GLN A 297 15.70 15.42 6.00
CA GLN A 297 14.85 15.56 4.81
C GLN A 297 14.73 14.25 4.03
N SER A 298 15.84 13.51 3.88
CA SER A 298 15.82 12.21 3.20
C SER A 298 14.96 11.22 3.97
N ILE A 299 15.15 11.12 5.29
CA ILE A 299 14.35 10.23 6.13
C ILE A 299 12.86 10.58 6.01
N LEU A 300 12.51 11.87 6.10
CA LEU A 300 11.13 12.34 6.05
C LEU A 300 10.46 12.06 4.70
N THR A 301 11.09 12.46 3.59
CA THR A 301 10.53 12.26 2.25
C THR A 301 10.41 10.77 1.92
N THR A 302 11.43 9.96 2.23
CA THR A 302 11.39 8.51 1.97
C THR A 302 10.37 7.80 2.86
N THR A 303 10.22 8.21 4.13
CA THR A 303 9.20 7.67 5.04
C THR A 303 7.80 8.03 4.57
N ALA A 304 7.57 9.27 4.12
CA ALA A 304 6.28 9.70 3.56
C ALA A 304 5.95 8.94 2.27
N LEU A 305 6.91 8.79 1.35
CA LEU A 305 6.75 8.00 0.13
C LEU A 305 6.41 6.55 0.44
N LEU A 306 7.17 5.91 1.34
CA LEU A 306 6.90 4.54 1.75
C LEU A 306 5.51 4.39 2.38
N THR A 307 5.08 5.37 3.19
CA THR A 307 3.73 5.42 3.78
C THR A 307 2.65 5.48 2.68
N ALA A 308 2.84 6.33 1.66
CA ALA A 308 1.92 6.43 0.52
C ALA A 308 1.90 5.14 -0.33
N LEU A 309 3.06 4.53 -0.59
CA LEU A 309 3.17 3.25 -1.30
C LEU A 309 2.44 2.14 -0.54
N LEU A 310 2.65 2.04 0.78
CA LEU A 310 1.90 1.11 1.61
C LEU A 310 0.41 1.39 1.50
N ARG A 311 -0.05 2.64 1.65
CA ARG A 311 -1.50 2.96 1.57
C ARG A 311 -2.14 2.43 0.30
N GLN A 312 -1.51 2.63 -0.86
CA GLN A 312 -2.01 2.17 -2.17
C GLN A 312 -1.90 0.65 -2.42
N LEU A 313 -1.03 -0.04 -1.68
CA LEU A 313 -0.74 -1.46 -1.87
C LEU A 313 -1.93 -2.38 -1.56
N ARG A 314 -2.34 -3.18 -2.55
CA ARG A 314 -3.46 -4.16 -2.43
C ARG A 314 -3.03 -5.60 -2.71
N SER A 315 -2.01 -5.83 -3.55
CA SER A 315 -1.64 -7.19 -3.93
C SER A 315 -0.99 -7.96 -2.76
N PRO A 316 -1.42 -9.21 -2.48
CA PRO A 316 -0.90 -9.97 -1.34
C PRO A 316 0.56 -10.38 -1.54
N ALA A 317 1.02 -10.60 -2.77
CA ALA A 317 2.41 -10.96 -3.05
C ALA A 317 3.36 -9.79 -2.75
N LEU A 318 3.06 -8.58 -3.23
CA LEU A 318 3.91 -7.42 -2.94
C LEU A 318 3.78 -6.95 -1.48
N LEU A 319 2.62 -7.13 -0.84
CA LEU A 319 2.48 -6.90 0.61
C LEU A 319 3.37 -7.82 1.44
N ARG A 320 3.47 -9.12 1.09
CA ARG A 320 4.41 -10.03 1.76
C ARG A 320 5.86 -9.53 1.67
N GLU A 321 6.29 -9.10 0.49
CA GLU A 321 7.64 -8.57 0.29
C GLU A 321 7.87 -7.25 1.04
N ALA A 322 6.89 -6.34 1.05
CA ALA A 322 6.96 -5.09 1.82
C ALA A 322 7.05 -5.34 3.34
N VAL A 323 6.28 -6.30 3.86
CA VAL A 323 6.34 -6.68 5.28
C VAL A 323 7.68 -7.34 5.61
N ALA A 324 8.19 -8.23 4.75
CA ALA A 324 9.50 -8.85 4.91
C ALA A 324 10.63 -7.81 4.90
N PHE A 325 10.54 -6.79 4.04
CA PHE A 325 11.46 -5.66 3.99
C PHE A 325 11.46 -4.86 5.31
N LEU A 326 10.28 -4.47 5.83
CA LEU A 326 10.16 -3.59 6.99
C LEU A 326 10.43 -4.28 8.33
N LEU A 327 9.91 -5.50 8.50
CA LEU A 327 9.90 -6.21 9.79
C LEU A 327 10.91 -7.36 9.84
N GLY A 328 11.45 -7.78 8.69
CA GLY A 328 12.30 -8.96 8.57
C GLY A 328 11.50 -10.26 8.43
N THR A 329 12.21 -11.34 8.11
CA THR A 329 11.64 -12.70 7.95
C THR A 329 11.64 -13.51 9.25
N GLU A 330 12.31 -13.04 10.30
CA GLU A 330 12.44 -13.78 11.56
C GLU A 330 11.21 -13.61 12.47
N GLN A 331 10.71 -14.74 12.97
CA GLN A 331 9.55 -14.82 13.88
C GLN A 331 9.96 -14.94 15.36
N ARG A 332 11.26 -14.85 15.69
CA ARG A 332 11.73 -15.07 17.06
C ARG A 332 11.52 -13.83 17.95
N PRO A 333 11.15 -14.01 19.23
CA PRO A 333 11.09 -12.91 20.19
C PRO A 333 12.47 -12.25 20.29
N ALA A 334 12.52 -10.91 20.25
CA ALA A 334 13.78 -10.20 20.41
C ALA A 334 14.33 -10.46 21.83
N VAL A 335 15.56 -10.98 21.93
CA VAL A 335 16.25 -11.15 23.22
C VAL A 335 17.00 -9.85 23.54
N PRO A 336 17.01 -9.38 24.81
CA PRO A 336 17.82 -8.23 25.20
C PRO A 336 19.31 -8.45 24.83
N GLY A 337 19.85 -7.64 23.92
CA GLY A 337 21.27 -7.68 23.53
C GLY A 337 21.60 -8.37 22.20
N ASP A 338 20.65 -9.06 21.56
CA ASP A 338 20.85 -9.55 20.18
C ASP A 338 20.52 -8.44 19.19
N SER A 339 21.49 -7.97 18.42
CA SER A 339 21.21 -7.01 17.34
C SER A 339 22.20 -7.16 16.18
N PRO A 340 21.85 -7.89 15.12
CA PRO A 340 22.02 -7.30 13.81
C PRO A 340 21.07 -6.09 13.72
N CYS A 341 21.59 -4.90 13.40
CA CYS A 341 20.78 -3.71 13.14
C CYS A 341 19.87 -3.95 11.92
N THR A 342 18.67 -4.50 12.14
CA THR A 342 17.66 -4.67 11.10
C THR A 342 16.93 -3.35 10.85
N LEU A 343 16.37 -3.16 9.65
CA LEU A 343 15.59 -1.96 9.31
C LEU A 343 14.49 -1.69 10.34
N ARG A 344 13.80 -2.74 10.82
CA ARG A 344 12.83 -2.68 11.91
C ARG A 344 13.37 -1.93 13.14
N THR A 345 14.56 -2.31 13.63
CA THR A 345 15.14 -1.67 14.83
C THR A 345 15.47 -0.20 14.60
N HIS A 346 15.88 0.17 13.39
CA HIS A 346 16.15 1.55 13.03
C HIS A 346 14.86 2.38 12.95
N LEU A 347 13.82 1.85 12.33
CA LEU A 347 12.50 2.51 12.26
C LEU A 347 11.88 2.69 13.66
N VAL A 348 12.01 1.71 14.56
CA VAL A 348 11.55 1.87 15.95
C VAL A 348 12.34 2.98 16.66
N ARG A 349 13.65 3.10 16.41
CA ARG A 349 14.46 4.22 16.94
C ARG A 349 14.06 5.57 16.35
N HIS A 350 13.62 5.62 15.10
CA HIS A 350 13.10 6.85 14.49
C HIS A 350 11.81 7.35 15.16
N CYS A 351 10.98 6.46 15.71
CA CYS A 351 9.83 6.88 16.53
C CYS A 351 10.24 7.59 17.84
N ASP A 352 11.48 7.39 18.31
CA ASP A 352 12.09 8.09 19.44
C ASP A 352 13.20 9.07 19.03
N HIS A 353 13.09 9.65 17.82
CA HIS A 353 14.08 10.59 17.30
C HIS A 353 13.99 11.97 17.97
N LEU A 354 15.09 12.72 17.95
CA LEU A 354 15.17 14.10 18.46
C LEU A 354 14.30 15.08 17.67
N SER A 355 14.18 14.85 16.36
CA SER A 355 13.20 15.53 15.50
C SER A 355 11.83 14.89 15.66
N ASP A 356 10.87 15.68 16.15
CA ASP A 356 9.49 15.26 16.32
C ASP A 356 8.82 14.94 14.97
N GLU A 357 9.23 15.60 13.88
CA GLU A 357 8.70 15.34 12.53
C GLU A 357 9.05 13.92 12.06
N ILE A 358 10.30 13.47 12.28
CA ILE A 358 10.72 12.10 11.96
C ILE A 358 9.95 11.09 12.81
N SER A 359 9.76 11.40 14.10
CA SER A 359 9.00 10.56 15.02
C SER A 359 7.55 10.41 14.56
N ILE A 360 6.88 11.52 14.23
CA ILE A 360 5.50 11.54 13.73
C ILE A 360 5.39 10.79 12.40
N ALA A 361 6.26 11.09 11.44
CA ALA A 361 6.24 10.45 10.12
C ALA A 361 6.43 8.93 10.23
N THR A 362 7.34 8.48 11.09
CA THR A 362 7.61 7.04 11.26
C THR A 362 6.50 6.35 12.06
N LEU A 363 5.89 7.02 13.04
CA LEU A 363 4.72 6.48 13.73
C LEU A 363 3.52 6.35 12.77
N ARG A 364 3.31 7.30 11.85
CA ARG A 364 2.31 7.20 10.78
C ARG A 364 2.55 6.01 9.87
N LEU A 365 3.81 5.76 9.51
CA LEU A 365 4.19 4.57 8.74
C LEU A 365 3.76 3.27 9.46
N PHE A 366 4.04 3.14 10.76
CA PHE A 366 3.60 1.99 11.54
C PHE A 366 2.08 1.92 11.69
N GLU A 367 1.42 3.06 11.87
CA GLU A 367 -0.03 3.16 11.87
C GLU A 367 -0.62 2.56 10.60
N GLU A 368 -0.13 2.97 9.41
CA GLU A 368 -0.57 2.46 8.12
C GLU A 368 -0.28 0.96 7.97
N LEU A 369 0.88 0.51 8.45
CA LEU A 369 1.25 -0.90 8.42
C LEU A 369 0.24 -1.74 9.24
N LEU A 370 -0.20 -1.27 10.41
CA LEU A 370 -1.22 -1.94 11.23
C LEU A 370 -2.60 -2.04 10.55
N GLN A 371 -2.86 -1.25 9.50
CA GLN A 371 -4.09 -1.34 8.71
C GLN A 371 -4.02 -2.43 7.62
N LYS A 372 -2.86 -3.03 7.38
CA LYS A 372 -2.71 -4.02 6.31
C LYS A 372 -3.14 -5.43 6.75
N PRO A 373 -3.81 -6.19 5.86
CA PRO A 373 -4.32 -7.53 6.17
C PRO A 373 -3.20 -8.58 6.16
N HIS A 374 -2.17 -8.42 6.99
CA HIS A 374 -1.04 -9.34 7.07
C HIS A 374 -0.67 -9.67 8.54
N GLU A 375 -0.94 -10.91 8.97
CA GLU A 375 -0.80 -11.38 10.36
C GLU A 375 0.61 -11.14 10.94
N GLN A 376 1.66 -11.34 10.13
CA GLN A 376 3.06 -11.16 10.57
C GLN A 376 3.33 -9.75 11.13
N ILE A 377 2.56 -8.73 10.73
CA ILE A 377 2.73 -7.36 11.22
C ILE A 377 2.51 -7.31 12.73
N ILE A 378 1.31 -7.67 13.18
CA ILE A 378 0.99 -7.64 14.61
C ILE A 378 1.79 -8.70 15.38
N ARG A 379 2.07 -9.84 14.74
CA ARG A 379 2.84 -10.92 15.35
C ARG A 379 4.28 -10.52 15.67
N SER A 380 4.96 -9.90 14.70
CA SER A 380 6.38 -9.51 14.85
C SER A 380 6.59 -8.22 15.65
N LEU A 381 5.60 -7.31 15.66
CA LEU A 381 5.66 -6.10 16.45
C LEU A 381 5.34 -6.36 17.93
N ILE A 382 4.37 -7.23 18.21
CA ILE A 382 3.78 -7.37 19.55
C ILE A 382 3.65 -8.81 20.01
N LEU A 383 2.88 -9.65 19.30
CA LEU A 383 2.43 -10.92 19.87
C LEU A 383 3.59 -11.86 20.24
N CYS A 384 4.65 -11.92 19.44
CA CYS A 384 5.80 -12.78 19.74
C CYS A 384 6.49 -12.43 21.07
N HIS A 385 6.32 -11.20 21.58
CA HIS A 385 6.86 -10.77 22.87
C HIS A 385 5.88 -11.01 24.03
N LEU A 386 4.57 -11.07 23.75
CA LEU A 386 3.52 -11.30 24.76
C LEU A 386 3.17 -12.78 24.92
N GLU A 387 3.52 -13.62 23.93
CA GLU A 387 3.43 -15.07 24.01
C GLU A 387 4.13 -15.58 25.30
N GLY A 388 3.48 -16.51 26.02
CA GLY A 388 3.96 -17.01 27.32
C GLY A 388 3.58 -16.14 28.52
N ARG A 389 3.02 -14.94 28.34
CA ARG A 389 2.47 -14.11 29.44
C ARG A 389 3.45 -13.93 30.62
N LEU A 390 4.74 -13.77 30.33
CA LEU A 390 5.80 -13.63 31.35
C LEU A 390 5.70 -12.32 32.15
N TYR A 391 4.84 -11.39 31.72
CA TYR A 391 4.51 -10.17 32.45
C TYR A 391 3.56 -10.39 33.64
N VAL A 392 2.99 -11.59 33.81
CA VAL A 392 2.08 -11.91 34.93
C VAL A 392 2.84 -12.65 36.02
N VAL A 393 2.63 -12.28 37.28
CA VAL A 393 3.18 -13.00 38.45
C VAL A 393 2.72 -14.46 38.42
N ARG A 394 3.68 -15.41 38.42
CA ARG A 394 3.40 -16.84 38.54
C ARG A 394 3.55 -17.28 39.99
N GLY A 395 2.44 -17.50 40.68
CA GLY A 395 2.41 -17.98 42.06
C GLY A 395 1.07 -17.72 42.73
N SER A 396 0.61 -18.62 43.59
CA SER A 396 -0.50 -18.31 44.50
C SER A 396 -0.09 -17.11 45.38
N PRO A 397 -1.01 -16.19 45.73
CA PRO A 397 -0.74 -15.27 46.82
C PRO A 397 -0.50 -16.12 48.07
N GLU A 398 0.77 -16.29 48.46
CA GLU A 398 1.06 -16.79 49.79
C GLU A 398 0.43 -15.78 50.77
N PRO A 399 -0.39 -16.23 51.72
CA PRO A 399 -1.00 -15.31 52.67
C PRO A 399 0.13 -14.61 53.42
N GLU A 400 0.17 -13.29 53.33
CA GLU A 400 1.14 -12.43 54.01
C GLU A 400 1.25 -12.84 55.49
N SER A 401 2.31 -13.60 55.79
CA SER A 401 2.80 -13.75 57.14
C SER A 401 3.55 -12.45 57.44
N TYR A 402 2.93 -11.60 58.25
CA TYR A 402 3.61 -10.52 58.92
C TYR A 402 4.85 -11.06 59.66
N GLU A 403 5.86 -10.18 59.80
CA GLU A 403 7.21 -10.40 60.36
C GLU A 403 8.23 -10.87 59.29
N ASP A 404 9.34 -10.20 58.99
CA ASP A 404 10.11 -9.25 59.76
C ASP A 404 11.09 -8.48 58.85
N THR A 405 11.32 -7.24 59.25
CA THR A 405 12.41 -6.29 58.97
C THR A 405 13.55 -6.57 57.97
N LEU A 406 13.75 -5.56 57.11
CA LEU A 406 15.03 -4.93 56.71
C LEU A 406 16.03 -5.76 55.89
N ASP A 407 15.93 -5.62 54.56
CA ASP A 407 17.09 -5.40 53.68
C ASP A 407 16.58 -4.76 52.37
N LEU A 408 16.57 -3.42 52.34
CA LEU A 408 16.34 -2.67 51.11
C LEU A 408 17.66 -2.65 50.32
N GLU A 409 17.81 -3.54 49.34
CA GLU A 409 18.73 -3.29 48.23
C GLU A 409 18.12 -2.15 47.38
N GLU A 410 18.90 -1.08 47.25
CA GLU A 410 18.55 0.14 46.51
C GLU A 410 18.30 -0.17 45.02
N ASP A 411 17.08 0.09 44.56
CA ASP A 411 16.71 0.06 43.14
C ASP A 411 17.47 1.19 42.41
N PRO A 412 18.24 0.89 41.35
CA PRO A 412 19.04 1.88 40.62
C PRO A 412 18.22 2.96 39.90
N TYR A 413 16.89 2.89 39.90
CA TYR A 413 16.00 3.95 39.39
C TYR A 413 15.51 4.95 40.45
N PHE A 414 15.82 4.73 41.73
CA PHE A 414 15.37 5.58 42.83
C PHE A 414 16.57 6.19 43.57
N THR A 415 16.88 7.43 43.24
CA THR A 415 17.68 8.30 44.12
C THR A 415 16.84 9.49 44.58
N ASP A 416 16.58 9.47 45.89
CA ASP A 416 16.26 10.54 46.85
C ASP A 416 15.14 11.56 46.57
N GLY A 417 14.15 11.50 47.47
CA GLY A 417 13.94 12.67 48.34
C GLY A 417 12.51 13.13 48.59
N LEU A 418 11.60 12.28 49.10
CA LEU A 418 10.33 12.77 49.67
C LEU A 418 9.82 11.88 50.83
N LEU A 419 10.40 12.05 52.02
CA LEU A 419 9.72 11.72 53.27
C LEU A 419 9.76 12.95 54.20
N ASN A 420 8.72 13.78 54.12
CA ASN A 420 8.04 14.43 55.25
C ASN A 420 7.21 15.64 54.78
N ALA A 421 5.94 15.40 54.46
CA ALA A 421 4.84 16.33 54.72
C ALA A 421 3.52 15.56 54.59
N GLY A 422 2.71 15.58 55.64
CA GLY A 422 1.61 14.65 55.86
C GLY A 422 0.53 14.66 54.78
N PHE A 423 0.31 13.49 54.19
CA PHE A 423 -0.98 13.05 53.68
C PHE A 423 -1.28 11.70 54.36
N GLN A 424 -2.29 11.66 55.22
CA GLN A 424 -2.91 10.38 55.61
C GLN A 424 -3.84 9.97 54.46
N PRO A 425 -3.57 8.85 53.75
CA PRO A 425 -4.58 8.24 52.91
C PRO A 425 -5.62 7.61 53.85
N SER A 426 -6.90 7.86 53.59
CA SER A 426 -7.99 7.18 54.26
C SER A 426 -7.83 5.67 54.08
N ALA A 427 -7.51 4.97 55.17
CA ALA A 427 -7.39 3.51 55.22
C ALA A 427 -8.78 2.86 55.06
N LYS A 428 -9.26 2.80 53.82
CA LYS A 428 -10.28 1.86 53.37
C LYS A 428 -9.88 1.40 51.97
N HIS A 429 -9.14 0.30 51.91
CA HIS A 429 -9.10 -0.52 50.71
C HIS A 429 -10.56 -0.80 50.30
N PRO A 430 -10.96 -0.54 49.04
CA PRO A 430 -12.15 -1.17 48.50
C PRO A 430 -11.95 -2.69 48.62
N PRO A 431 -12.94 -3.47 49.09
CA PRO A 431 -12.80 -4.92 49.08
C PRO A 431 -12.51 -5.37 47.65
N ALA A 432 -11.52 -6.27 47.48
CA ALA A 432 -11.29 -6.93 46.20
C ALA A 432 -12.63 -7.49 45.70
N PRO A 433 -13.06 -7.15 44.47
CA PRO A 433 -14.33 -7.65 43.96
C PRO A 433 -14.24 -9.18 43.83
N ALA A 434 -15.34 -9.85 44.15
CA ALA A 434 -15.45 -11.28 44.00
C ALA A 434 -15.21 -11.64 42.53
N THR A 435 -14.13 -12.40 42.28
CA THR A 435 -13.88 -13.02 41.00
C THR A 435 -15.07 -13.91 40.66
N ASN A 436 -15.89 -13.50 39.69
CA ASN A 436 -16.80 -14.43 39.05
C ASN A 436 -15.96 -15.61 38.54
N SER A 437 -16.46 -16.83 38.71
CA SER A 437 -15.76 -18.11 38.49
C SER A 437 -15.18 -18.35 37.08
N ASP A 438 -15.21 -17.34 36.22
CA ASP A 438 -14.76 -17.34 34.82
C ASP A 438 -13.53 -16.44 34.56
N GLY A 439 -12.98 -15.75 35.57
CA GLY A 439 -11.77 -14.92 35.40
C GLY A 439 -11.92 -13.72 34.46
N LYS A 440 -13.16 -13.32 34.13
CA LYS A 440 -13.48 -12.13 33.35
C LYS A 440 -13.78 -10.97 34.31
N THR A 441 -12.90 -9.99 34.37
CA THR A 441 -13.21 -8.65 34.90
C THR A 441 -14.48 -8.13 34.24
N ALA A 442 -15.41 -7.56 35.01
CA ALA A 442 -16.63 -7.03 34.40
C ALA A 442 -16.26 -5.88 33.46
N VAL A 443 -16.72 -5.91 32.21
CA VAL A 443 -16.45 -4.89 31.19
C VAL A 443 -16.71 -3.48 31.72
N THR A 444 -17.76 -3.32 32.52
CA THR A 444 -18.12 -2.07 33.19
C THR A 444 -17.03 -1.56 34.13
N GLU A 445 -16.31 -2.45 34.82
CA GLU A 445 -15.20 -2.08 35.71
C GLU A 445 -13.99 -1.61 34.92
N ILE A 446 -13.68 -2.24 33.78
CA ILE A 446 -12.61 -1.81 32.87
C ILE A 446 -12.95 -0.44 32.27
N VAL A 447 -14.17 -0.26 31.77
CA VAL A 447 -14.61 1.01 31.20
C VAL A 447 -14.51 2.12 32.25
N ASN A 448 -15.01 1.86 33.46
CA ASN A 448 -14.97 2.83 34.54
C ASN A 448 -13.54 3.12 35.01
N SER A 449 -12.61 2.17 34.98
CA SER A 449 -11.23 2.42 35.39
C SER A 449 -10.55 3.44 34.50
N PHE A 450 -10.81 3.42 33.18
CA PHE A 450 -10.30 4.44 32.24
C PHE A 450 -11.03 5.78 32.36
N LEU A 451 -12.37 5.78 32.45
CA LEU A 451 -13.16 7.03 32.57
C LEU A 451 -12.89 7.80 33.86
N CYS A 452 -12.55 7.08 34.94
CA CYS A 452 -12.20 7.66 36.23
C CYS A 452 -10.69 7.87 36.42
N LEU A 453 -9.87 7.51 35.42
CA LEU A 453 -8.41 7.61 35.54
C LEU A 453 -7.93 9.06 35.60
N VAL A 454 -8.53 9.92 34.76
CA VAL A 454 -8.26 11.36 34.79
C VAL A 454 -9.06 11.99 35.94
N PRO A 455 -8.44 12.78 36.83
CA PRO A 455 -9.12 13.41 37.95
C PRO A 455 -9.97 14.60 37.52
N GLU A 456 -11.00 14.94 38.32
CA GLU A 456 -11.99 15.97 37.98
C GLU A 456 -11.39 17.35 37.72
N GLU A 457 -10.29 17.71 38.40
CA GLU A 457 -9.57 18.98 38.19
C GLU A 457 -8.92 19.07 36.80
N ALA A 458 -8.68 17.92 36.17
CA ALA A 458 -8.08 17.78 34.84
C ALA A 458 -9.09 17.35 33.77
N LYS A 459 -10.39 17.28 34.11
CA LYS A 459 -11.46 17.03 33.13
C LYS A 459 -12.01 18.34 32.59
N THR A 460 -12.22 18.37 31.29
CA THR A 460 -12.83 19.51 30.60
C THR A 460 -14.20 19.19 30.01
N SER A 461 -14.56 17.91 29.89
CA SER A 461 -15.82 17.46 29.28
C SER A 461 -17.08 18.02 29.96
N ALA A 462 -17.05 18.26 31.27
CA ALA A 462 -18.20 18.79 32.01
C ALA A 462 -18.57 20.24 31.62
N PHE A 463 -17.65 20.97 30.98
CA PHE A 463 -17.80 22.38 30.63
C PHE A 463 -18.07 22.62 29.14
N LEU A 464 -18.20 21.54 28.36
CA LEU A 464 -18.47 21.59 26.93
C LEU A 464 -19.85 21.01 26.62
N GLU A 465 -20.59 21.68 25.74
CA GLU A 465 -21.83 21.18 25.14
C GLU A 465 -21.54 20.18 24.01
N ASP A 466 -20.51 19.34 24.18
CA ASP A 466 -20.06 18.43 23.13
C ASP A 466 -20.95 17.18 23.02
N THR A 467 -20.88 16.53 21.86
CA THR A 467 -21.44 15.20 21.62
C THR A 467 -21.03 14.25 22.75
N GLY A 468 -22.01 13.61 23.39
CA GLY A 468 -21.77 12.75 24.55
C GLY A 468 -20.80 11.61 24.26
N TYR A 469 -20.42 10.88 25.32
CA TYR A 469 -19.55 9.69 25.24
C TYR A 469 -20.00 8.66 24.19
N ASP A 470 -21.29 8.66 23.82
CA ASP A 470 -21.87 7.84 22.74
C ASP A 470 -21.15 7.97 21.39
N THR A 471 -20.58 9.13 21.06
CA THR A 471 -19.83 9.32 19.81
C THR A 471 -18.55 8.48 19.80
N TYR A 472 -17.79 8.45 20.91
CA TYR A 472 -16.60 7.59 21.01
C TYR A 472 -16.97 6.12 20.89
N VAL A 473 -18.09 5.71 21.48
CA VAL A 473 -18.58 4.33 21.38
C VAL A 473 -18.95 3.98 19.95
N HIS A 474 -19.64 4.86 19.23
CA HIS A 474 -20.00 4.66 17.83
C HIS A 474 -18.77 4.57 16.93
N ASP A 475 -17.82 5.48 17.10
CA ASP A 475 -16.58 5.52 16.30
C ASP A 475 -15.71 4.29 16.59
N ALA A 476 -15.53 3.94 17.88
CA ALA A 476 -14.82 2.73 18.29
C ALA A 476 -15.49 1.47 17.73
N TYR A 477 -16.83 1.43 17.66
CA TYR A 477 -17.55 0.30 17.09
C TYR A 477 -17.27 0.15 15.59
N GLY A 478 -17.34 1.24 14.82
CA GLY A 478 -17.01 1.22 13.39
C GLY A 478 -15.58 0.75 13.12
N LEU A 479 -14.62 1.32 13.85
CA LEU A 479 -13.20 0.96 13.73
C LEU A 479 -12.92 -0.49 14.16
N PHE A 480 -13.59 -0.96 15.23
CA PHE A 480 -13.46 -2.34 15.71
C PHE A 480 -14.05 -3.35 14.73
N GLN A 481 -15.20 -3.03 14.12
CA GLN A 481 -15.79 -3.87 13.09
C GLN A 481 -14.89 -3.99 11.86
N GLU A 482 -14.34 -2.88 11.39
CA GLU A 482 -13.41 -2.87 10.26
C GLU A 482 -12.18 -3.74 10.58
N CYS A 483 -11.55 -3.50 11.74
CA CYS A 483 -10.41 -4.29 12.20
C CYS A 483 -10.75 -5.78 12.30
N SER A 484 -11.89 -6.13 12.90
CA SER A 484 -12.34 -7.50 13.08
C SER A 484 -12.58 -8.21 11.74
N SER A 485 -13.20 -7.53 10.77
CA SER A 485 -13.43 -8.07 9.43
C SER A 485 -12.12 -8.36 8.69
N ARG A 486 -11.13 -7.48 8.85
CA ARG A 486 -9.81 -7.58 8.22
C ARG A 486 -9.00 -8.76 8.75
N VAL A 487 -9.12 -9.06 10.05
CA VAL A 487 -8.34 -10.11 10.71
C VAL A 487 -9.10 -11.42 10.92
N ALA A 488 -10.38 -11.48 10.58
CA ALA A 488 -11.21 -12.68 10.72
C ALA A 488 -10.60 -13.96 10.11
N PRO A 489 -9.89 -13.92 8.96
CA PRO A 489 -9.28 -15.12 8.38
C PRO A 489 -8.11 -15.70 9.18
N TRP A 490 -7.53 -14.97 10.15
CA TRP A 490 -6.30 -15.38 10.83
C TRP A 490 -6.53 -16.43 11.93
N GLY A 491 -7.79 -16.69 12.31
CA GLY A 491 -8.13 -17.77 13.23
C GLY A 491 -7.60 -17.56 14.66
N TRP A 492 -7.78 -16.35 15.20
CA TRP A 492 -7.32 -15.99 16.55
C TRP A 492 -7.81 -16.94 17.66
N PRO A 493 -7.03 -17.11 18.74
CA PRO A 493 -7.44 -17.91 19.88
C PRO A 493 -8.67 -17.29 20.55
N LEU A 494 -9.64 -18.14 20.93
CA LEU A 494 -10.90 -17.70 21.57
C LEU A 494 -10.71 -17.27 23.03
N ALA A 495 -9.63 -17.72 23.68
CA ALA A 495 -9.31 -17.42 25.07
C ALA A 495 -7.79 -17.38 25.29
N LEU A 496 -7.37 -16.78 26.41
CA LEU A 496 -5.97 -16.78 26.82
C LEU A 496 -5.48 -18.21 27.09
N THR A 497 -4.26 -18.50 26.65
CA THR A 497 -3.59 -19.75 27.00
C THR A 497 -3.35 -19.80 28.51
N PRO A 498 -3.70 -20.90 29.20
CA PRO A 498 -3.37 -21.08 30.61
C PRO A 498 -1.86 -20.97 30.85
N LEU A 499 -1.48 -20.38 31.97
CA LEU A 499 -0.07 -20.29 32.38
C LEU A 499 0.45 -21.70 32.71
N ASP A 500 1.59 -22.09 32.13
CA ASP A 500 2.28 -23.32 32.50
C ASP A 500 3.07 -23.10 33.81
N PRO A 501 2.73 -23.77 34.92
CA PRO A 501 3.45 -23.61 36.18
C PRO A 501 4.91 -24.11 36.13
N HIS A 502 5.33 -24.83 35.08
CA HIS A 502 6.67 -25.41 34.96
C HIS A 502 7.61 -24.67 34.01
N GLU A 503 7.20 -23.54 33.43
CA GLU A 503 8.07 -22.75 32.56
C GLU A 503 9.15 -22.01 33.38
N PRO A 504 10.43 -22.02 32.97
CA PRO A 504 11.49 -21.35 33.71
C PRO A 504 11.26 -19.83 33.75
N GLU A 505 11.47 -19.23 34.93
CA GLU A 505 11.45 -17.78 35.11
C GLU A 505 12.51 -17.13 34.20
N ARG A 506 12.05 -16.26 33.31
CA ARG A 506 12.89 -15.47 32.41
C ARG A 506 12.42 -14.01 32.48
N PRO A 507 13.32 -13.03 32.35
CA PRO A 507 12.93 -11.64 32.34
C PRO A 507 11.99 -11.38 31.16
N PHE A 508 10.85 -10.78 31.45
CA PHE A 508 9.91 -10.34 30.42
C PHE A 508 10.48 -9.12 29.70
N PHE A 509 10.24 -9.07 28.39
CA PHE A 509 10.54 -7.91 27.56
C PHE A 509 9.37 -7.68 26.62
N GLU A 510 8.71 -6.53 26.70
CA GLU A 510 7.54 -6.20 25.88
C GLU A 510 7.85 -6.02 24.38
N GLY A 511 9.14 -6.07 24.02
CA GLY A 511 9.63 -5.78 22.67
C GLY A 511 9.94 -4.30 22.48
N HIS A 512 10.84 -4.00 21.55
CA HIS A 512 11.29 -2.62 21.30
C HIS A 512 10.16 -1.67 20.91
N PHE A 513 9.15 -2.16 20.18
CA PHE A 513 8.05 -1.34 19.68
C PHE A 513 7.12 -0.88 20.81
N LEU A 514 6.62 -1.82 21.64
CA LEU A 514 5.80 -1.48 22.80
C LEU A 514 6.59 -0.67 23.84
N ARG A 515 7.86 -1.03 24.07
CA ARG A 515 8.74 -0.26 24.96
C ARG A 515 8.80 1.21 24.54
N MET A 516 9.05 1.47 23.25
CA MET A 516 9.09 2.82 22.69
C MET A 516 7.75 3.56 22.86
N LEU A 517 6.62 2.91 22.55
CA LEU A 517 5.29 3.53 22.71
C LEU A 517 5.00 3.87 24.17
N PHE A 518 5.36 3.00 25.11
CA PHE A 518 5.19 3.25 26.55
C PHE A 518 6.14 4.34 27.06
N ASP A 519 7.37 4.40 26.56
CA ASP A 519 8.33 5.48 26.89
C ASP A 519 7.86 6.84 26.35
N ARG A 520 7.24 6.88 25.17
CA ARG A 520 6.58 8.07 24.61
C ARG A 520 5.30 8.44 25.37
N MET A 521 4.47 7.47 25.72
CA MET A 521 3.26 7.71 26.54
C MET A 521 3.61 8.26 27.93
N SER A 522 4.70 7.77 28.54
CA SER A 522 5.19 8.29 29.83
C SER A 522 5.57 9.77 29.79
N ARG A 523 5.86 10.32 28.60
CA ARG A 523 6.25 11.71 28.35
C ARG A 523 5.12 12.55 27.74
N ILE A 524 3.88 12.08 27.74
CA ILE A 524 2.74 12.78 27.11
C ILE A 524 2.55 14.23 27.60
N LEU A 525 2.97 14.53 28.83
CA LEU A 525 2.90 15.86 29.45
C LEU A 525 4.06 16.81 29.05
N GLU A 526 5.06 16.31 28.33
CA GLU A 526 6.33 16.99 28.04
C GLU A 526 6.65 17.09 26.55
N GLN A 527 5.85 16.44 25.70
CA GLN A 527 6.10 16.37 24.26
C GLN A 527 5.02 17.11 23.44
N PRO A 528 5.29 17.47 22.17
CA PRO A 528 4.37 18.27 21.38
C PRO A 528 3.00 17.61 21.18
N TYR A 529 1.97 18.44 21.09
CA TYR A 529 0.58 18.02 20.84
C TYR A 529 0.45 17.08 19.63
N SER A 530 1.07 17.39 18.50
CA SER A 530 1.01 16.58 17.28
C SER A 530 1.64 15.20 17.45
N LEU A 531 2.73 15.10 18.23
CA LEU A 531 3.35 13.82 18.55
C LEU A 531 2.47 12.99 19.48
N ASN A 532 1.86 13.63 20.48
CA ASN A 532 0.90 12.96 21.38
C ASN A 532 -0.25 12.32 20.61
N LEU A 533 -0.88 13.07 19.70
CA LEU A 533 -1.97 12.55 18.86
C LEU A 533 -1.55 11.31 18.07
N GLN A 534 -0.31 11.31 17.55
CA GLN A 534 0.18 10.21 16.76
C GLN A 534 0.49 8.96 17.62
N VAL A 535 1.07 9.14 18.81
CA VAL A 535 1.34 8.05 19.76
C VAL A 535 0.04 7.40 20.24
N THR A 536 -0.96 8.22 20.59
CA THR A 536 -2.27 7.73 21.02
C THR A 536 -2.99 7.02 19.87
N SER A 537 -2.92 7.54 18.64
CA SER A 537 -3.52 6.88 17.47
C SER A 537 -2.95 5.47 17.23
N VAL A 538 -1.63 5.30 17.33
CA VAL A 538 -0.99 3.98 17.19
C VAL A 538 -1.46 3.05 18.31
N LEU A 539 -1.48 3.50 19.57
CA LEU A 539 -1.93 2.68 20.70
C LEU A 539 -3.42 2.30 20.59
N SER A 540 -4.29 3.22 20.19
CA SER A 540 -5.71 2.94 19.94
C SER A 540 -5.87 1.91 18.82
N ARG A 541 -5.12 2.05 17.71
CA ARG A 541 -5.12 1.08 16.60
C ARG A 541 -4.67 -0.31 17.03
N LEU A 542 -3.69 -0.41 17.93
CA LEU A 542 -3.27 -1.67 18.52
C LEU A 542 -4.37 -2.26 19.42
N ALA A 543 -4.99 -1.44 20.27
CA ALA A 543 -6.04 -1.88 21.19
C ALA A 543 -7.28 -2.42 20.46
N LEU A 544 -7.54 -2.01 19.22
CA LEU A 544 -8.64 -2.49 18.38
C LEU A 544 -8.50 -3.95 17.93
N PHE A 545 -7.29 -4.54 17.91
CA PHE A 545 -7.13 -5.93 17.47
C PHE A 545 -7.90 -6.91 18.39
N PRO A 546 -8.76 -7.80 17.84
CA PRO A 546 -9.55 -8.77 18.59
C PRO A 546 -8.71 -9.99 19.04
N HIS A 547 -7.62 -9.74 19.75
CA HIS A 547 -6.74 -10.77 20.29
C HIS A 547 -6.73 -10.75 21.83
N PRO A 548 -6.88 -11.90 22.51
CA PRO A 548 -6.91 -11.97 23.99
C PRO A 548 -5.68 -11.37 24.67
N LEU A 549 -4.46 -11.69 24.21
CA LEU A 549 -3.22 -11.12 24.78
C LEU A 549 -3.12 -9.59 24.62
N ILE A 550 -3.58 -9.05 23.49
CA ILE A 550 -3.57 -7.60 23.26
C ILE A 550 -4.59 -6.93 24.18
N HIS A 551 -5.77 -7.56 24.32
CA HIS A 551 -6.78 -7.07 25.26
C HIS A 551 -6.26 -7.09 26.71
N GLU A 552 -5.69 -8.20 27.17
CA GLU A 552 -5.11 -8.28 28.51
C GLU A 552 -4.05 -7.20 28.70
N TYR A 553 -3.02 -7.16 27.85
CA TYR A 553 -1.85 -6.30 28.07
C TYR A 553 -2.10 -4.79 27.91
N LEU A 554 -3.05 -4.39 27.04
CA LEU A 554 -3.34 -2.98 26.76
C LEU A 554 -4.59 -2.44 27.47
N LEU A 555 -5.58 -3.28 27.76
CA LEU A 555 -6.90 -2.83 28.22
C LEU A 555 -7.29 -3.38 29.59
N ASP A 556 -6.68 -4.44 30.11
CA ASP A 556 -7.00 -4.95 31.45
C ASP A 556 -6.24 -4.15 32.53
N PRO A 557 -6.92 -3.38 33.39
CA PRO A 557 -6.28 -2.63 34.46
C PRO A 557 -5.90 -3.50 35.67
N TYR A 558 -6.40 -4.75 35.75
CA TYR A 558 -6.26 -5.64 36.91
C TYR A 558 -5.21 -6.74 36.71
N ILE A 559 -4.28 -6.57 35.75
CA ILE A 559 -3.17 -7.51 35.56
C ILE A 559 -2.28 -7.49 36.82
N ASN A 560 -2.06 -8.67 37.41
CA ASN A 560 -1.04 -8.86 38.43
C ASN A 560 0.35 -8.89 37.77
N LEU A 561 0.91 -7.70 37.53
CA LEU A 561 2.18 -7.53 36.83
C LEU A 561 3.35 -8.09 37.65
N ALA A 562 4.23 -8.84 36.99
CA ALA A 562 5.48 -9.29 37.56
C ALA A 562 6.39 -8.08 37.91
N PRO A 563 7.30 -8.21 38.91
CA PRO A 563 8.21 -7.12 39.27
C PRO A 563 8.98 -6.57 38.07
N GLY A 564 9.05 -5.24 37.96
CA GLY A 564 9.72 -4.55 36.84
C GLY A 564 8.93 -4.54 35.52
N CYS A 565 7.79 -5.22 35.43
CA CYS A 565 6.93 -5.17 34.25
C CYS A 565 5.96 -3.99 34.30
N ARG A 566 5.49 -3.56 33.13
CA ARG A 566 4.47 -2.51 32.97
C ARG A 566 3.38 -2.95 31.99
N SER A 567 2.21 -2.36 32.12
CA SER A 567 1.11 -2.41 31.14
C SER A 567 0.77 -0.99 30.68
N LEU A 568 -0.08 -0.86 29.65
CA LEU A 568 -0.55 0.47 29.25
C LEU A 568 -1.26 1.19 30.40
N PHE A 569 -2.10 0.47 31.15
CA PHE A 569 -2.80 1.04 32.30
C PHE A 569 -1.84 1.50 33.40
N SER A 570 -0.82 0.71 33.74
CA SER A 570 0.15 1.09 34.78
C SER A 570 0.99 2.31 34.37
N VAL A 571 1.30 2.46 33.08
CA VAL A 571 1.96 3.66 32.53
C VAL A 571 1.06 4.87 32.68
N LEU A 572 -0.23 4.77 32.31
CA LEU A 572 -1.18 5.87 32.46
C LEU A 572 -1.36 6.28 33.93
N VAL A 573 -1.47 5.34 34.86
CA VAL A 573 -1.54 5.63 36.31
C VAL A 573 -0.32 6.44 36.76
N ARG A 574 0.89 6.09 36.31
CA ARG A 574 2.11 6.84 36.64
C ARG A 574 2.09 8.26 36.08
N VAL A 575 1.64 8.43 34.83
CA VAL A 575 1.48 9.75 34.20
C VAL A 575 0.48 10.61 34.98
N ILE A 576 -0.62 10.03 35.45
CA ILE A 576 -1.61 10.74 36.27
C ILE A 576 -1.03 11.14 37.63
N GLY A 577 -0.25 10.26 38.26
CA GLY A 577 0.46 10.58 39.49
C GLY A 577 1.40 11.78 39.33
N ASP A 578 2.17 11.82 38.24
CA ASP A 578 3.03 12.96 37.90
C ASP A 578 2.22 14.23 37.58
N LEU A 579 1.13 14.10 36.81
CA LEU A 579 0.19 15.20 36.56
C LEU A 579 -0.30 15.83 37.88
N MET A 580 -0.72 15.02 38.84
CA MET A 580 -1.22 15.49 40.13
C MET A 580 -0.19 16.30 40.92
N GLN A 581 1.09 15.98 40.82
CA GLN A 581 2.15 16.77 41.42
C GLN A 581 2.39 18.09 40.67
N ARG A 582 2.24 18.08 39.34
CA ARG A 582 2.47 19.27 38.49
C ARG A 582 1.32 20.27 38.55
N ILE A 583 0.05 19.84 38.59
CA ILE A 583 -1.10 20.76 38.61
C ILE A 583 -1.09 21.68 39.83
N GLN A 584 -0.53 21.24 40.96
CA GLN A 584 -0.43 22.05 42.18
C GLN A 584 0.42 23.30 41.99
N ARG A 585 1.33 23.29 40.99
CA ARG A 585 2.22 24.41 40.67
C ARG A 585 1.64 25.33 39.59
N VAL A 586 0.50 24.98 38.99
CA VAL A 586 -0.12 25.76 37.90
C VAL A 586 -1.31 26.55 38.44
N PRO A 587 -1.23 27.88 38.53
CA PRO A 587 -2.34 28.70 39.02
C PRO A 587 -3.50 28.68 38.00
N GLN A 588 -4.73 28.60 38.52
CA GLN A 588 -5.97 28.60 37.72
C GLN A 588 -6.00 27.48 36.65
N PHE A 589 -5.43 26.31 36.99
CA PHE A 589 -5.28 25.19 36.07
C PHE A 589 -6.56 24.81 35.31
N PRO A 590 -7.74 24.58 35.93
CA PRO A 590 -8.94 24.17 35.19
C PRO A 590 -9.38 25.20 34.14
N GLY A 591 -9.27 26.50 34.46
CA GLY A 591 -9.60 27.58 33.53
C GLY A 591 -8.64 27.65 32.34
N LYS A 592 -7.33 27.51 32.60
CA LYS A 592 -6.31 27.47 31.55
C LYS A 592 -6.46 26.25 30.65
N LEU A 593 -6.76 25.09 31.24
CA LEU A 593 -6.97 23.84 30.51
C LEU A 593 -8.18 23.95 29.56
N LEU A 594 -9.30 24.49 30.06
CA LEU A 594 -10.49 24.73 29.23
C LEU A 594 -10.20 25.72 28.09
N LEU A 595 -9.41 26.77 28.34
CA LEU A 595 -8.99 27.71 27.30
C LEU A 595 -8.15 27.03 26.21
N VAL A 596 -7.14 26.24 26.61
CA VAL A 596 -6.31 25.48 25.66
C VAL A 596 -7.15 24.52 24.83
N ARG A 597 -8.11 23.82 25.44
CA ARG A 597 -9.02 22.93 24.69
C ARG A 597 -9.82 23.71 23.64
N LYS A 598 -10.39 24.87 23.99
CA LYS A 598 -11.11 25.73 23.04
C LYS A 598 -10.20 26.25 21.92
N GLN A 599 -8.93 26.53 22.20
CA GLN A 599 -7.95 26.89 21.18
C GLN A 599 -7.68 25.72 20.21
N LEU A 600 -7.50 24.50 20.73
CA LEU A 600 -7.29 23.30 19.92
C LEU A 600 -8.51 22.97 19.03
N MET A 601 -9.72 23.28 19.50
CA MET A 601 -10.97 23.15 18.72
C MET A 601 -11.19 24.31 17.72
N GLY A 602 -10.27 25.28 17.64
CA GLY A 602 -10.39 26.44 16.75
C GLY A 602 -11.46 27.47 17.16
N GLN A 603 -11.99 27.37 18.37
CA GLN A 603 -13.04 28.27 18.88
C GLN A 603 -12.49 29.60 19.39
N VAL A 604 -11.21 29.64 19.79
CA VAL A 604 -10.53 30.81 20.35
C VAL A 604 -9.16 30.96 19.69
N PRO A 605 -8.70 32.18 19.36
CA PRO A 605 -7.35 32.40 18.83
C PRO A 605 -6.25 31.89 19.78
N GLY A 606 -5.16 31.40 19.18
CA GLY A 606 -4.00 30.87 19.91
C GLY A 606 -3.20 31.96 20.61
N GLU A 607 -3.53 32.22 21.87
CA GLU A 607 -2.69 33.01 22.77
C GLU A 607 -1.63 32.10 23.40
N GLN A 608 -0.38 32.58 23.48
CA GLN A 608 0.70 31.84 24.12
C GLN A 608 0.50 31.83 25.64
N LEU A 609 0.35 30.64 26.21
CA LEU A 609 0.11 30.43 27.63
C LEU A 609 1.31 29.75 28.29
N ASP A 610 1.57 30.07 29.55
CA ASP A 610 2.51 29.30 30.36
C ASP A 610 2.05 27.84 30.45
N HIS A 611 3.00 26.90 30.41
CA HIS A 611 2.74 25.46 30.49
C HIS A 611 1.86 24.90 29.35
N GLN A 612 1.89 25.53 28.16
CA GLN A 612 1.09 25.09 27.01
C GLN A 612 1.26 23.60 26.67
N THR A 613 2.49 23.09 26.60
CA THR A 613 2.76 21.67 26.31
C THR A 613 2.10 20.73 27.32
N LEU A 614 2.20 21.05 28.62
CA LEU A 614 1.55 20.29 29.68
C LEU A 614 0.03 20.28 29.50
N LEU A 615 -0.58 21.45 29.30
CA LEU A 615 -2.03 21.58 29.15
C LEU A 615 -2.54 20.85 27.89
N GLN A 616 -1.82 20.94 26.78
CA GLN A 616 -2.14 20.19 25.56
C GLN A 616 -2.02 18.67 25.80
N GLY A 617 -0.98 18.22 26.51
CA GLY A 617 -0.80 16.83 26.89
C GLY A 617 -1.95 16.31 27.77
N VAL A 618 -2.45 17.11 28.72
CA VAL A 618 -3.60 16.76 29.56
C VAL A 618 -4.87 16.60 28.73
N VAL A 619 -5.13 17.50 27.77
CA VAL A 619 -6.27 17.37 26.87
C VAL A 619 -6.19 16.05 26.10
N VAL A 620 -5.04 15.74 25.48
CA VAL A 620 -4.88 14.48 24.74
C VAL A 620 -5.04 13.26 25.66
N LEU A 621 -4.52 13.31 26.89
CA LEU A 621 -4.64 12.23 27.87
C LEU A 621 -6.11 11.98 28.27
N GLU A 622 -6.90 13.03 28.48
CA GLU A 622 -8.34 12.94 28.76
C GLU A 622 -9.08 12.25 27.60
N GLU A 623 -8.80 12.68 26.37
CA GLU A 623 -9.44 12.14 25.17
C GLU A 623 -9.06 10.68 24.91
N PHE A 624 -7.77 10.34 25.08
CA PHE A 624 -7.29 8.99 24.91
C PHE A 624 -7.88 8.02 25.95
N CYS A 625 -8.06 8.44 27.20
CA CYS A 625 -8.72 7.60 28.21
C CYS A 625 -10.19 7.30 27.84
N LYS A 626 -10.92 8.26 27.27
CA LYS A 626 -12.28 8.03 26.74
C LYS A 626 -12.28 7.09 25.56
N GLU A 627 -11.33 7.24 24.65
CA GLU A 627 -11.17 6.35 23.48
C GLU A 627 -10.88 4.91 23.91
N LEU A 628 -9.93 4.69 24.82
CA LEU A 628 -9.64 3.35 25.37
C LEU A 628 -10.86 2.73 26.08
N ALA A 629 -11.60 3.53 26.85
CA ALA A 629 -12.83 3.07 27.49
C ALA A 629 -13.87 2.64 26.45
N ALA A 630 -14.03 3.39 25.36
CA ALA A 630 -14.95 3.06 24.28
C ALA A 630 -14.52 1.78 23.54
N ILE A 631 -13.21 1.63 23.25
CA ILE A 631 -12.64 0.42 22.66
C ILE A 631 -12.88 -0.80 23.57
N ALA A 632 -12.63 -0.67 24.87
CA ALA A 632 -12.88 -1.76 25.83
C ALA A 632 -14.36 -2.17 25.87
N PHE A 633 -15.28 -1.20 25.79
CA PHE A 633 -16.71 -1.43 25.76
C PHE A 633 -17.15 -2.21 24.51
N VAL A 634 -16.73 -1.79 23.30
CA VAL A 634 -17.19 -2.41 22.04
C VAL A 634 -16.64 -3.81 21.81
N LYS A 635 -15.50 -4.16 22.44
CA LYS A 635 -14.93 -5.51 22.39
C LYS A 635 -15.74 -6.53 23.19
N PHE A 636 -16.53 -6.08 24.17
CA PHE A 636 -17.34 -6.93 25.03
C PHE A 636 -18.74 -6.32 25.24
N PRO A 637 -19.60 -6.35 24.21
CA PRO A 637 -20.97 -5.87 24.38
C PRO A 637 -21.65 -6.65 25.53
N PRO A 638 -22.49 -5.99 26.35
CA PRO A 638 -23.13 -6.57 27.55
C PRO A 638 -24.06 -7.78 27.29
N HIS A 639 -24.11 -8.26 26.05
CA HIS A 639 -24.81 -9.47 25.62
C HIS A 639 -23.84 -10.33 24.78
N GLY A 640 -22.97 -11.09 25.43
CA GLY A 640 -22.38 -12.29 24.81
C GLY A 640 -23.29 -13.50 25.02
N PRO A 641 -23.14 -14.61 24.26
CA PRO A 641 -22.04 -14.93 23.34
C PRO A 641 -22.53 -15.48 21.98
N HIS A 642 -21.59 -15.84 21.08
CA HIS A 642 -21.76 -16.86 20.04
C HIS A 642 -23.20 -17.18 19.57
N LEU A 643 -23.73 -16.41 18.63
CA LEU A 643 -24.69 -16.96 17.68
C LEU A 643 -23.99 -17.08 16.35
N CYS A 644 -23.58 -18.31 16.04
CA CYS A 644 -23.64 -18.80 14.67
C CYS A 644 -25.01 -18.40 14.12
N LEU A 645 -25.07 -17.30 13.38
CA LEU A 645 -26.15 -17.05 12.45
C LEU A 645 -26.02 -18.15 11.39
N SER A 646 -26.72 -19.25 11.66
CA SER A 646 -27.09 -20.20 10.63
C SER A 646 -27.78 -19.41 9.51
N PRO A 647 -27.49 -19.65 8.22
CA PRO A 647 -28.23 -19.02 7.16
C PRO A 647 -29.73 -19.37 7.31
N PRO A 648 -30.65 -18.47 6.94
CA PRO A 648 -32.07 -18.75 7.05
C PRO A 648 -32.39 -19.99 6.20
N PRO A 649 -33.28 -20.88 6.66
CA PRO A 649 -33.63 -22.06 5.89
C PRO A 649 -34.28 -21.63 4.59
N GLU A 650 -33.74 -22.11 3.46
CA GLU A 650 -34.46 -22.15 2.20
C GLU A 650 -35.78 -22.89 2.44
N GLY A 651 -36.89 -22.20 2.20
CA GLY A 651 -38.22 -22.73 2.47
C GLY A 651 -39.28 -21.92 1.74
N HIS A 652 -39.51 -22.31 0.48
CA HIS A 652 -40.79 -22.32 -0.24
C HIS A 652 -41.89 -21.35 0.23
N VAL A 653 -42.21 -20.34 -0.58
CA VAL A 653 -43.37 -20.26 -1.50
C VAL A 653 -43.07 -19.22 -2.57
#